data_AF-T0S3J0-F1
#
_entry.id   AF-T0S3J0-F1
#
_cell.length_a   1.000
_cell.length_b   1.000
_cell.length_c   1.000
_cell.angle_alpha   90.00
_cell.angle_beta   90.00
_cell.angle_gamma   90.00
#
_symmetry.space_group_name_H-M   'P 1'
#
loop_
_entity.id
_entity.type
_entity.pdbx_description
1 polymer ?
#
loop_
_entity_poly.entity_id
_entity_poly.type
_entity_poly.pdbx_seq_one_letter_code
_entity_poly.pdbx_strand_id
1 'polypeptide(L)'
;MDAIVTALLRSEHPDDVKVQYLDHILLKGGLTQEQEVAVAGVLWAVWPAAPAQHGLRQLRGQFLVAFRRYISSPSNDDDDEERACFGWMRTETRLDEWRSATKVLLLFVAFRTPADAGRLHRIFHECPAPAFGRDLPLSALCLKPPQLAEMLIKAGRIPLLGFAGDWLRELLLCVVASEAWAVLLKGGIDVLLTAAEQLDDPRTADGSLVVLETIFLGYQENADVFLTCYAHFYDRIARWPHASPPFASKSLMHLQKLLHGLLFAFPGHPLLQAPLRMLMAQLPPLPTDFVVETYVDARRWTNCAVAAASPFFASDDAGAQHATSAPVRQHSDAIGLKNIGNSCYMNAVLQGLYWTPAMRRLFATRNSAKPGVVAEFCALLGRMQASSSSWLDARTMERFRSVLLPEYQTTRQQDAAEFLHYLLDALESDKAVALHDVFQGSTLRTITCDTCSTASSANEEFTDLHIPIRASVASTPVLADLVRAQFDPEELSSRLENAYFCDICQCSGSATKRISVERAPTHLLVSINRFEYNRLRGAREKVCTAVDCREPVVLPTVHGDVPYDLYAAIVHAGTRADHGHYYTYARHLPDSDWHLLNDSHVARVDDAMVESALAHATTDTPYVLFYKRREATSKKAKIAADAGV
;
A
#
# COMPACT_ATOMS: atom_id res chain seq x y z
N MET A 1 47.02 19.73 29.01
CA MET A 1 45.73 20.11 28.38
C MET A 1 44.60 20.05 29.38
N ASP A 2 44.48 18.95 30.13
CA ASP A 2 43.42 18.73 31.12
C ASP A 2 43.29 19.86 32.16
N ALA A 3 44.42 20.32 32.72
CA ALA A 3 44.43 21.44 33.65
C ALA A 3 43.96 22.77 33.01
N ILE A 4 44.27 22.98 31.73
CA ILE A 4 43.89 24.20 30.98
C ILE A 4 42.39 24.19 30.71
N VAL A 5 41.86 23.07 30.20
CA VAL A 5 40.43 22.89 29.93
C VAL A 5 39.63 22.95 31.23
N THR A 6 40.11 22.31 32.29
CA THR A 6 39.46 22.36 33.62
C THR A 6 39.45 23.78 34.17
N ALA A 7 40.56 24.52 34.07
CA ALA A 7 40.63 25.91 34.52
C ALA A 7 39.72 26.83 33.70
N LEU A 8 39.65 26.63 32.38
CA LEU A 8 38.75 27.37 31.48
C LEU A 8 37.28 27.13 31.82
N LEU A 9 36.89 25.87 32.02
CA LEU A 9 35.50 25.50 32.36
C LEU A 9 35.09 26.00 33.74
N ARG A 10 36.04 26.03 34.70
CA ARG A 10 35.83 26.56 36.06
C ARG A 10 36.02 28.08 36.17
N SER A 11 36.42 28.74 35.10
CA SER A 11 36.60 30.20 35.10
C SER A 11 35.25 30.93 35.20
N GLU A 12 35.27 32.17 35.68
CA GLU A 12 34.08 33.03 35.74
C GLU A 12 33.70 33.65 34.38
N HIS A 13 34.39 33.28 33.29
CA HIS A 13 34.10 33.82 31.97
C HIS A 13 32.69 33.44 31.48
N PRO A 14 32.05 34.31 30.69
CA PRO A 14 30.81 34.01 29.98
C PRO A 14 30.92 32.77 29.11
N ASP A 15 29.80 32.07 28.92
CA ASP A 15 29.78 30.77 28.25
C ASP A 15 30.16 30.85 26.76
N ASP A 16 29.77 31.93 26.08
CA ASP A 16 30.16 32.24 24.70
C ASP A 16 31.66 32.45 24.56
N VAL A 17 32.31 33.04 25.57
CA VAL A 17 33.78 33.21 25.61
C VAL A 17 34.47 31.86 25.83
N LYS A 18 33.96 31.04 26.75
CA LYS A 18 34.45 29.67 26.97
C LYS A 18 34.33 28.81 25.71
N VAL A 19 33.20 28.92 24.99
CA VAL A 19 32.95 28.28 23.69
C VAL A 19 34.01 28.67 22.67
N GLN A 20 34.29 29.97 22.51
CA GLN A 20 35.29 30.46 21.55
C GLN A 20 36.71 29.95 21.85
N TYR A 21 37.10 29.88 23.12
CA TYR A 21 38.40 29.32 23.51
C TYR A 21 38.48 27.82 23.26
N LEU A 22 37.41 27.08 23.58
CA LEU A 22 37.33 25.65 23.29
C LEU A 22 37.32 25.37 21.79
N ASP A 23 36.62 26.17 20.99
CA ASP A 23 36.65 26.09 19.53
C ASP A 23 38.04 26.39 18.98
N HIS A 24 38.77 27.34 19.57
CA HIS A 24 40.14 27.60 19.16
C HIS A 24 41.07 26.41 19.46
N ILE A 25 40.94 25.83 20.66
CA ILE A 25 41.72 24.66 21.09
C ILE A 25 41.39 23.43 20.22
N LEU A 26 40.10 23.19 19.95
CA LEU A 26 39.62 21.99 19.25
C LEU A 26 39.68 22.11 17.73
N LEU A 27 39.33 23.26 17.14
CA LEU A 27 39.23 23.42 15.68
C LEU A 27 40.51 23.97 15.04
N LYS A 28 41.25 24.83 15.75
CA LYS A 28 42.48 25.46 15.23
C LYS A 28 43.77 24.87 15.80
N GLY A 29 43.72 24.21 16.95
CA GLY A 29 44.85 23.49 17.51
C GLY A 29 45.11 22.20 16.74
N GLY A 30 46.32 22.04 16.21
CA GLY A 30 46.83 20.76 15.71
C GLY A 30 47.14 19.81 16.86
N LEU A 31 46.11 19.44 17.63
CA LEU A 31 46.22 18.52 18.76
C LEU A 31 46.64 17.13 18.28
N THR A 32 47.46 16.43 19.07
CA THR A 32 47.73 15.01 18.85
C THR A 32 46.56 14.15 19.36
N GLN A 33 46.45 12.91 18.88
CA GLN A 33 45.35 11.99 19.24
C GLN A 33 45.22 11.79 20.76
N GLU A 34 46.33 11.61 21.49
CA GLU A 34 46.32 11.52 22.96
C GLU A 34 45.79 12.79 23.63
N GLN A 35 46.10 13.96 23.07
CA GLN A 35 45.63 15.24 23.59
C GLN A 35 44.14 15.45 23.33
N GLU A 36 43.62 14.98 22.20
CA GLU A 36 42.19 15.01 21.90
C GLU A 36 41.39 14.12 22.85
N VAL A 37 41.89 12.91 23.14
CA VAL A 37 41.30 11.99 24.12
C VAL A 37 41.28 12.61 25.52
N ALA A 38 42.38 13.25 25.94
CA ALA A 38 42.48 13.89 27.24
C ALA A 38 41.51 15.09 27.37
N VAL A 39 41.41 15.93 26.33
CA VAL A 39 40.45 17.05 26.28
C VAL A 39 39.00 16.56 26.32
N ALA A 40 38.67 15.49 25.58
CA ALA A 40 37.33 14.89 25.60
C ALA A 40 36.98 14.33 26.99
N GLY A 41 37.94 13.68 27.67
CA GLY A 41 37.79 13.19 29.04
C GLY A 41 37.48 14.29 30.05
N VAL A 42 38.14 15.46 29.94
CA VAL A 42 37.90 16.60 30.84
C VAL A 42 36.58 17.31 30.58
N LEU A 43 36.23 17.56 29.31
CA LEU A 43 34.93 18.15 28.95
C LEU A 43 33.76 17.30 29.48
N TRP A 44 33.93 15.98 29.47
CA TRP A 44 32.97 15.03 29.99
C TRP A 44 32.90 15.05 31.53
N ALA A 45 34.05 15.01 32.22
CA ALA A 45 34.11 14.99 33.69
C ALA A 45 33.57 16.26 34.36
N VAL A 46 33.62 17.39 33.65
CA VAL A 46 33.16 18.69 34.16
C VAL A 46 31.70 18.98 33.74
N TRP A 47 31.05 18.10 32.97
CA TRP A 47 29.67 18.29 32.52
C TRP A 47 28.67 18.20 33.67
N PRO A 48 27.77 19.19 33.89
CA PRO A 48 26.95 19.23 35.09
C PRO A 48 25.80 18.20 35.03
N ALA A 49 25.39 17.70 36.19
CA ALA A 49 24.28 16.76 36.35
C ALA A 49 22.89 17.44 36.51
N ALA A 50 22.83 18.75 36.77
CA ALA A 50 21.59 19.48 37.13
C ALA A 50 21.26 20.65 36.17
N PRO A 51 20.00 21.15 36.13
CA PRO A 51 19.53 22.13 35.15
C PRO A 51 20.14 23.54 35.26
N ALA A 52 20.94 23.82 36.29
CA ALA A 52 21.24 25.19 36.71
C ALA A 52 22.57 25.79 36.18
N GLN A 53 23.35 25.10 35.35
CA GLN A 53 24.57 25.67 34.77
C GLN A 53 24.42 25.86 33.26
N HIS A 54 24.18 27.11 32.89
CA HIS A 54 23.59 27.54 31.62
C HIS A 54 24.51 27.45 30.38
N GLY A 55 25.77 27.06 30.55
CA GLY A 55 26.80 27.11 29.50
C GLY A 55 27.24 25.82 28.86
N LEU A 56 27.41 24.78 29.67
CA LEU A 56 28.04 23.54 29.21
C LEU A 56 27.16 22.80 28.18
N ARG A 57 25.82 22.88 28.29
CA ARG A 57 24.87 22.31 27.29
C ARG A 57 25.08 22.81 25.86
N GLN A 58 25.62 24.02 25.66
CA GLN A 58 25.88 24.56 24.33
C GLN A 58 27.11 23.93 23.65
N LEU A 59 27.94 23.17 24.38
CA LEU A 59 29.15 22.52 23.87
C LEU A 59 28.88 21.14 23.22
N ARG A 60 27.61 20.77 22.99
CA ARG A 60 27.20 19.52 22.31
C ARG A 60 27.89 19.34 20.96
N GLY A 61 28.10 20.42 20.22
CA GLY A 61 28.81 20.41 18.94
C GLY A 61 30.30 20.09 19.08
N GLN A 62 30.96 20.57 20.13
CA GLN A 62 32.39 20.40 20.36
C GLN A 62 32.76 18.99 20.84
N PHE A 63 31.89 18.37 21.64
CA PHE A 63 31.98 16.94 21.99
C PHE A 63 31.91 16.05 20.74
N LEU A 64 30.97 16.35 19.83
CA LEU A 64 30.83 15.64 18.56
C LEU A 64 32.03 15.89 17.62
N VAL A 65 32.65 17.06 17.65
CA VAL A 65 33.88 17.38 16.89
C VAL A 65 35.09 16.58 17.40
N ALA A 66 35.29 16.49 18.71
CA ALA A 66 36.39 15.71 19.30
C ALA A 66 36.26 14.21 18.99
N PHE A 67 35.04 13.67 19.09
CA PHE A 67 34.75 12.28 18.76
C PHE A 67 34.87 11.99 17.24
N ARG A 68 34.52 12.95 16.38
CA ARG A 68 34.76 12.83 14.92
C ARG A 68 36.24 12.69 14.59
N ARG A 69 37.11 13.48 15.22
CA ARG A 69 38.56 13.40 14.96
C ARG A 69 39.16 12.09 15.47
N TYR A 70 38.67 11.60 16.61
CA TYR A 70 38.98 10.26 17.11
C TYR A 70 38.61 9.14 16.11
N ILE A 71 37.42 9.19 15.49
CA ILE A 71 37.01 8.19 14.47
C ILE A 71 37.73 8.37 13.12
N SER A 72 38.16 9.58 12.78
CA SER A 72 38.68 9.93 11.44
C SER A 72 40.16 9.59 11.22
N SER A 73 40.92 9.26 12.27
CA SER A 73 42.32 8.84 12.18
C SER A 73 42.44 7.38 12.64
N PRO A 74 42.51 6.40 11.72
CA PRO A 74 42.70 5.01 12.11
C PRO A 74 44.14 4.85 12.61
N SER A 75 44.33 4.59 13.90
CA SER A 75 45.54 3.89 14.32
C SER A 75 45.45 2.43 13.85
N ASN A 76 46.58 1.81 13.53
CA ASN A 76 46.64 0.43 13.01
C ASN A 76 46.43 -0.64 14.10
N ASP A 77 46.21 -0.24 15.36
CA ASP A 77 45.98 -1.15 16.49
C ASP A 77 44.55 -0.98 17.00
N ASP A 78 43.61 -1.73 16.38
CA ASP A 78 42.18 -1.71 16.69
C ASP A 78 41.87 -2.11 18.17
N ASP A 79 42.78 -2.77 18.89
CA ASP A 79 42.56 -3.31 20.26
C ASP A 79 42.63 -2.26 21.39
N ASP A 80 43.42 -1.20 21.25
CA ASP A 80 43.62 -0.20 22.33
C ASP A 80 42.53 0.87 22.35
N GLU A 81 42.01 1.25 21.18
CA GLU A 81 40.88 2.17 21.03
C GLU A 81 39.57 1.54 21.57
N GLU A 82 39.40 0.22 21.38
CA GLU A 82 38.28 -0.56 21.89
C GLU A 82 38.35 -0.65 23.44
N ARG A 83 39.51 -0.98 24.01
CA ARG A 83 39.72 -1.04 25.46
C ARG A 83 39.50 0.30 26.16
N ALA A 84 39.87 1.41 25.54
CA ALA A 84 39.63 2.74 26.09
C ALA A 84 38.12 3.06 26.18
N CYS A 85 37.36 2.76 25.13
CA CYS A 85 35.90 2.88 25.13
C CYS A 85 35.23 1.97 26.17
N PHE A 86 35.68 0.72 26.30
CA PHE A 86 35.14 -0.23 27.30
C PHE A 86 35.53 0.10 28.75
N GLY A 87 36.75 0.59 28.98
CA GLY A 87 37.20 1.09 30.28
C GLY A 87 36.38 2.28 30.77
N TRP A 88 36.05 3.18 29.84
CA TRP A 88 35.19 4.35 30.07
C TRP A 88 33.72 4.00 30.37
N MET A 89 33.19 2.93 29.76
CA MET A 89 31.82 2.46 30.02
C MET A 89 31.64 1.82 31.41
N ARG A 90 32.66 1.12 31.92
CA ARG A 90 32.63 0.46 33.24
C ARG A 90 32.58 1.43 34.42
N THR A 91 33.05 2.64 34.24
CA THR A 91 33.09 3.66 35.30
C THR A 91 31.78 4.44 35.50
N GLU A 92 30.82 4.37 34.55
CA GLU A 92 29.74 5.37 34.44
C GLU A 92 28.30 4.80 34.47
N THR A 93 28.07 3.59 34.96
CA THR A 93 26.72 2.97 35.07
C THR A 93 25.88 3.53 36.24
N ARG A 94 25.93 4.83 36.53
CA ARG A 94 25.33 5.43 37.74
C ARG A 94 24.43 6.66 37.57
N LEU A 95 24.02 7.07 36.36
CA LEU A 95 23.15 8.27 36.21
C LEU A 95 22.04 8.10 35.18
N ASP A 96 20.80 8.31 35.64
CA ASP A 96 19.58 7.69 35.12
C ASP A 96 18.94 8.31 33.88
N GLU A 97 19.08 9.59 33.51
CA GLU A 97 17.98 10.15 32.68
C GLU A 97 18.25 10.60 31.23
N TRP A 98 19.45 10.97 30.75
CA TRP A 98 19.54 11.51 29.36
C TRP A 98 20.85 11.18 28.62
N ARG A 99 21.45 10.03 28.88
CA ARG A 99 22.80 9.70 28.38
C ARG A 99 22.86 8.49 27.42
N SER A 100 21.77 7.75 27.22
CA SER A 100 21.83 6.39 26.63
C SER A 100 21.63 6.35 25.11
N ALA A 101 20.72 7.15 24.54
CA ALA A 101 20.37 7.12 23.12
C ALA A 101 21.52 7.53 22.18
N THR A 102 22.17 8.66 22.45
CA THR A 102 23.37 9.08 21.72
C THR A 102 24.50 8.08 21.93
N LYS A 103 24.68 7.51 23.14
CA LYS A 103 25.71 6.48 23.38
C LYS A 103 25.45 5.19 22.60
N VAL A 104 24.19 4.75 22.49
CA VAL A 104 23.80 3.59 21.69
C VAL A 104 23.96 3.84 20.20
N LEU A 105 23.58 5.01 19.70
CA LEU A 105 23.87 5.44 18.33
C LEU A 105 25.37 5.50 18.05
N LEU A 106 26.16 6.04 18.98
CA LEU A 106 27.63 6.09 18.87
C LEU A 106 28.26 4.70 18.97
N LEU A 107 27.65 3.78 19.72
CA LEU A 107 28.01 2.36 19.71
C LEU A 107 27.76 1.80 18.31
N PHE A 108 26.56 1.90 17.73
CA PHE A 108 26.29 1.42 16.36
C PHE A 108 27.25 2.01 15.29
N VAL A 109 27.74 3.25 15.48
CA VAL A 109 28.73 3.91 14.60
C VAL A 109 30.16 3.38 14.80
N ALA A 110 30.55 3.00 16.02
CA ALA A 110 31.93 2.63 16.36
C ALA A 110 32.35 1.21 15.92
N PHE A 111 31.41 0.32 15.57
CA PHE A 111 31.75 -1.07 15.24
C PHE A 111 32.26 -1.26 13.81
N ARG A 112 33.46 -1.87 13.72
CA ARG A 112 34.10 -2.24 12.47
C ARG A 112 33.93 -3.72 12.14
N THR A 113 33.78 -4.62 13.12
CA THR A 113 33.69 -6.07 12.87
C THR A 113 32.50 -6.76 13.57
N PRO A 114 32.03 -7.92 13.05
CA PRO A 114 30.97 -8.72 13.69
C PRO A 114 31.37 -9.33 15.06
N ALA A 115 32.67 -9.45 15.35
CA ALA A 115 33.16 -10.02 16.61
C ALA A 115 32.87 -9.09 17.82
N ASP A 116 32.82 -7.78 17.57
CA ASP A 116 32.60 -6.74 18.59
C ASP A 116 31.14 -6.70 19.07
N ALA A 117 30.20 -7.20 18.26
CA ALA A 117 28.77 -7.27 18.56
C ALA A 117 28.45 -8.15 19.79
N GLY A 118 29.28 -9.15 20.10
CA GLY A 118 29.09 -10.03 21.25
C GLY A 118 29.25 -9.32 22.61
N ARG A 119 30.00 -8.21 22.67
CA ARG A 119 30.21 -7.44 23.92
C ARG A 119 29.03 -6.51 24.23
N LEU A 120 28.37 -5.98 23.20
CA LEU A 120 27.16 -5.18 23.29
C LEU A 120 25.92 -5.95 23.71
N HIS A 121 25.87 -7.23 23.37
CA HIS A 121 24.74 -8.09 23.67
C HIS A 121 24.31 -7.97 25.15
N ARG A 122 25.27 -7.91 26.09
CA ARG A 122 24.98 -7.70 27.52
C ARG A 122 24.30 -6.36 27.83
N ILE A 123 24.72 -5.28 27.16
CA ILE A 123 24.17 -3.94 27.37
C ILE A 123 22.71 -3.88 26.89
N PHE A 124 22.43 -4.35 25.67
CA PHE A 124 21.08 -4.37 25.14
C PHE A 124 20.17 -5.38 25.84
N HIS A 125 20.75 -6.44 26.40
CA HIS A 125 20.02 -7.43 27.18
C HIS A 125 19.58 -6.87 28.54
N GLU A 126 20.41 -6.05 29.19
CA GLU A 126 20.17 -5.58 30.57
C GLU A 126 19.50 -4.20 30.65
N CYS A 127 19.59 -3.37 29.61
CA CYS A 127 19.12 -1.98 29.65
C CYS A 127 17.87 -1.73 28.78
N PRO A 128 16.72 -1.35 29.38
CA PRO A 128 15.52 -0.99 28.62
C PRO A 128 15.75 0.23 27.74
N ALA A 129 15.11 0.25 26.56
CA ALA A 129 15.19 1.38 25.65
C ALA A 129 14.39 2.58 26.23
N PRO A 130 15.00 3.75 26.45
CA PRO A 130 14.24 4.97 26.68
C PRO A 130 13.57 5.39 25.38
N ALA A 131 12.38 6.02 25.47
CA ALA A 131 11.82 6.73 24.34
C ALA A 131 12.87 7.74 23.87
N PHE A 132 13.34 7.64 22.63
CA PHE A 132 14.17 8.70 22.09
C PHE A 132 13.28 9.94 22.12
N GLY A 133 13.63 10.93 22.93
CA GLY A 133 12.99 12.22 22.82
C GLY A 133 13.02 12.59 21.34
N ARG A 134 11.89 13.05 20.78
CA ARG A 134 11.76 13.45 19.36
C ARG A 134 12.77 14.52 18.92
N ASP A 135 13.67 14.93 19.81
CA ASP A 135 14.65 16.01 19.75
C ASP A 135 16.09 15.52 19.54
N LEU A 136 16.32 14.27 19.11
CA LEU A 136 17.63 13.86 18.59
C LEU A 136 17.66 14.02 17.05
N PRO A 137 18.01 15.21 16.51
CA PRO A 137 18.11 15.36 15.08
C PRO A 137 19.28 14.51 14.57
N LEU A 138 19.02 13.56 13.67
CA LEU A 138 20.07 12.76 13.03
C LEU A 138 21.10 13.65 12.31
N SER A 139 20.72 14.87 11.91
CA SER A 139 21.63 15.88 11.38
C SER A 139 22.77 16.24 12.34
N ALA A 140 22.59 16.11 13.66
CA ALA A 140 23.63 16.32 14.66
C ALA A 140 24.73 15.24 14.61
N LEU A 141 24.44 14.04 14.10
CA LEU A 141 25.46 13.01 13.90
C LEU A 141 26.39 13.35 12.71
N CYS A 142 25.95 14.22 11.80
CA CYS A 142 26.61 14.57 10.53
C CYS A 142 27.15 13.35 9.74
N LEU A 143 26.46 12.21 9.84
CA LEU A 143 26.71 11.05 8.99
C LEU A 143 26.12 11.31 7.61
N LYS A 144 26.85 10.94 6.55
CA LYS A 144 26.28 10.93 5.20
C LYS A 144 25.23 9.81 5.11
N PRO A 145 24.21 9.92 4.23
CA PRO A 145 23.18 8.88 4.09
C PRO A 145 23.71 7.44 3.92
N PRO A 146 24.79 7.18 3.16
CA PRO A 146 25.35 5.83 3.05
C PRO A 146 25.90 5.27 4.38
N GLN A 147 26.51 6.12 5.20
CA GLN A 147 27.06 5.74 6.50
C GLN A 147 25.93 5.46 7.50
N LEU A 148 24.84 6.23 7.42
CA LEU A 148 23.66 5.99 8.23
C LEU A 148 22.96 4.68 7.84
N ALA A 149 22.93 4.34 6.55
CA ALA A 149 22.39 3.06 6.08
C ALA A 149 23.26 1.88 6.53
N GLU A 150 24.58 2.00 6.44
CA GLU A 150 25.51 0.97 6.93
C GLU A 150 25.38 0.75 8.44
N MET A 151 25.23 1.83 9.22
CA MET A 151 24.96 1.77 10.65
C MET A 151 23.65 1.01 10.93
N LEU A 152 22.59 1.30 10.18
CA LEU A 152 21.29 0.62 10.32
C LEU A 152 21.40 -0.88 9.98
N ILE A 153 22.14 -1.24 8.92
CA ILE A 153 22.41 -2.64 8.54
C ILE A 153 23.18 -3.36 9.65
N LYS A 154 24.25 -2.76 10.17
CA LYS A 154 25.04 -3.32 11.29
C LYS A 154 24.17 -3.51 12.53
N ALA A 155 23.27 -2.57 12.80
CA ALA A 155 22.34 -2.65 13.92
C ALA A 155 21.38 -3.85 13.79
N GLY A 156 20.85 -4.10 12.60
CA GLY A 156 19.98 -5.26 12.33
C GLY A 156 20.65 -6.62 12.49
N ARG A 157 21.99 -6.69 12.33
CA ARG A 157 22.78 -7.91 12.49
C ARG A 157 23.09 -8.29 13.94
N ILE A 158 22.78 -7.42 14.90
CA ILE A 158 22.95 -7.73 16.31
C ILE A 158 21.84 -8.70 16.74
N PRO A 159 22.16 -9.77 17.52
CA PRO A 159 21.15 -10.64 18.08
C PRO A 159 20.10 -9.85 18.87
N LEU A 160 18.83 -9.96 18.47
CA LEU A 160 17.69 -9.21 19.02
C LEU A 160 17.21 -9.76 20.36
N LEU A 161 18.13 -9.88 21.31
CA LEU A 161 17.94 -10.42 22.65
C LEU A 161 17.63 -9.30 23.66
N GLY A 162 16.77 -9.59 24.64
CA GLY A 162 16.33 -8.60 25.64
C GLY A 162 15.68 -7.37 25.00
N PHE A 163 16.23 -6.18 25.23
CA PHE A 163 15.68 -4.91 24.72
C PHE A 163 16.29 -4.47 23.38
N ALA A 164 17.13 -5.29 22.74
CA ALA A 164 17.78 -4.94 21.47
C ALA A 164 16.77 -4.59 20.35
N GLY A 165 15.64 -5.31 20.29
CA GLY A 165 14.57 -5.02 19.33
C GLY A 165 13.91 -3.66 19.55
N ASP A 166 13.68 -3.28 20.81
CA ASP A 166 13.15 -1.95 21.15
C ASP A 166 14.13 -0.84 20.77
N TRP A 167 15.43 -1.03 21.04
CA TRP A 167 16.46 -0.08 20.64
C TRP A 167 16.53 0.12 19.12
N LEU A 168 16.40 -0.97 18.34
CA LEU A 168 16.38 -0.90 16.88
C LEU A 168 15.09 -0.26 16.34
N ARG A 169 13.93 -0.53 16.96
CA ARG A 169 12.68 0.18 16.65
C ARG A 169 12.87 1.69 16.79
N GLU A 170 13.39 2.14 17.92
CA GLU A 170 13.53 3.57 18.15
C GLU A 170 14.54 4.20 17.18
N LEU A 171 15.61 3.49 16.82
CA LEU A 171 16.53 3.92 15.77
C LEU A 171 15.80 4.13 14.43
N LEU A 172 14.98 3.16 14.01
CA LEU A 172 14.16 3.26 12.80
C LEU A 172 13.24 4.49 12.86
N LEU A 173 12.57 4.70 13.99
CA LEU A 173 11.68 5.85 14.20
C LEU A 173 12.44 7.19 14.16
N CYS A 174 13.69 7.25 14.64
CA CYS A 174 14.54 8.44 14.48
C CYS A 174 14.86 8.73 13.00
N VAL A 175 15.11 7.68 12.20
CA VAL A 175 15.36 7.82 10.75
C VAL A 175 14.09 8.29 10.03
N VAL A 176 12.93 7.77 10.40
CA VAL A 176 11.61 8.21 9.92
C VAL A 176 11.38 9.68 10.26
N ALA A 177 11.58 10.07 11.53
CA ALA A 177 11.38 11.45 11.99
C ALA A 177 12.31 12.46 11.31
N SER A 178 13.45 12.01 10.79
CA SER A 178 14.39 12.85 10.04
C SER A 178 14.16 12.81 8.53
N GLU A 179 13.09 12.17 8.07
CA GLU A 179 12.71 12.02 6.66
C GLU A 179 13.83 11.44 5.77
N ALA A 180 14.73 10.64 6.36
CA ALA A 180 15.86 10.03 5.68
C ALA A 180 15.44 8.74 4.95
N TRP A 181 14.46 8.84 4.05
CA TRP A 181 13.82 7.69 3.39
C TRP A 181 14.77 6.81 2.59
N ALA A 182 15.77 7.40 1.92
CA ALA A 182 16.79 6.64 1.19
C ALA A 182 17.61 5.71 2.13
N VAL A 183 17.78 6.10 3.39
CA VAL A 183 18.47 5.31 4.42
C VAL A 183 17.59 4.16 4.89
N LEU A 184 16.30 4.41 5.13
CA LEU A 184 15.33 3.36 5.46
C LEU A 184 15.16 2.35 4.32
N LEU A 185 15.19 2.81 3.07
CA LEU A 185 15.07 1.92 1.91
C LEU A 185 16.29 1.02 1.75
N LYS A 186 17.51 1.58 1.86
CA LYS A 186 18.75 0.80 1.72
C LYS A 186 19.03 -0.08 2.95
N GLY A 187 18.91 0.47 4.15
CA GLY A 187 19.27 -0.26 5.38
C GLY A 187 18.10 -0.98 6.06
N GLY A 188 16.87 -0.48 5.89
CA GLY A 188 15.69 -1.07 6.52
C GLY A 188 15.26 -2.41 5.93
N ILE A 189 15.50 -2.66 4.63
CA ILE A 189 15.24 -3.97 4.01
C ILE A 189 16.19 -5.03 4.58
N ASP A 190 17.49 -4.74 4.66
CA ASP A 190 18.47 -5.63 5.28
C ASP A 190 18.11 -5.90 6.76
N VAL A 191 17.72 -4.86 7.50
CA VAL A 191 17.22 -5.01 8.88
C VAL A 191 16.01 -5.93 8.94
N LEU A 192 15.06 -5.77 8.02
CA LEU A 192 13.84 -6.59 7.94
C LEU A 192 14.19 -8.06 7.67
N LEU A 193 15.03 -8.33 6.66
CA LEU A 193 15.48 -9.68 6.34
C LEU A 193 16.24 -10.32 7.50
N THR A 194 17.15 -9.56 8.13
CA THR A 194 17.93 -10.06 9.27
C THR A 194 17.07 -10.29 10.51
N ALA A 195 16.06 -9.44 10.75
CA ALA A 195 15.08 -9.66 11.81
C ALA A 195 14.19 -10.88 11.51
N ALA A 196 13.80 -11.10 10.25
CA ALA A 196 13.07 -12.30 9.86
C ALA A 196 13.92 -13.56 10.08
N GLU A 197 15.21 -13.55 9.74
CA GLU A 197 16.13 -14.67 10.02
C GLU A 197 16.19 -15.04 11.50
N GLN A 198 16.14 -14.04 12.37
CA GLN A 198 16.17 -14.21 13.82
C GLN A 198 14.84 -14.69 14.44
N LEU A 199 13.76 -14.85 13.65
CA LEU A 199 12.50 -15.46 14.12
C LEU A 199 12.61 -16.96 14.40
N ASP A 200 13.62 -17.65 13.86
CA ASP A 200 13.79 -19.09 14.06
C ASP A 200 14.27 -19.43 15.49
N ASP A 201 14.91 -18.50 16.19
CA ASP A 201 15.37 -18.69 17.57
C ASP A 201 14.35 -18.11 18.57
N PRO A 202 13.77 -18.94 19.46
CA PRO A 202 12.81 -18.49 20.48
C PRO A 202 13.31 -17.35 21.38
N ARG A 203 14.63 -17.19 21.54
CA ARG A 203 15.22 -16.14 22.38
C ARG A 203 15.17 -14.77 21.71
N THR A 204 15.32 -14.71 20.39
CA THR A 204 15.32 -13.46 19.59
C THR A 204 13.95 -13.13 18.99
N ALA A 205 13.00 -14.07 19.05
CA ALA A 205 11.69 -13.96 18.44
C ALA A 205 10.91 -12.69 18.85
N ASP A 206 10.88 -12.36 20.14
CA ASP A 206 10.15 -11.18 20.67
C ASP A 206 10.73 -9.87 20.11
N GLY A 207 12.06 -9.71 20.17
CA GLY A 207 12.75 -8.55 19.61
C GLY A 207 12.62 -8.44 18.09
N SER A 208 12.61 -9.59 17.40
CA SER A 208 12.40 -9.66 15.95
C SER A 208 11.00 -9.21 15.56
N LEU A 209 9.97 -9.65 16.30
CA LEU A 209 8.59 -9.21 16.09
C LEU A 209 8.41 -7.71 16.30
N VAL A 210 9.08 -7.11 17.29
CA VAL A 210 9.06 -5.64 17.50
C VAL A 210 9.57 -4.90 16.25
N VAL A 211 10.69 -5.35 15.67
CA VAL A 211 11.29 -4.72 14.48
C VAL A 211 10.40 -4.90 13.25
N LEU A 212 9.92 -6.12 13.01
CA LEU A 212 9.04 -6.42 11.88
C LEU A 212 7.70 -5.70 11.96
N GLU A 213 7.09 -5.63 13.14
CA GLU A 213 5.89 -4.84 13.42
C GLU A 213 6.11 -3.36 13.09
N THR A 214 7.24 -2.81 13.52
CA THR A 214 7.60 -1.40 13.28
C THR A 214 7.70 -1.09 11.79
N ILE A 215 8.33 -1.96 11.00
CA ILE A 215 8.54 -1.73 9.58
C ILE A 215 7.26 -2.04 8.78
N PHE A 216 6.63 -3.20 8.99
CA PHE A 216 5.46 -3.61 8.22
C PHE A 216 4.25 -2.71 8.46
N LEU A 217 3.96 -2.36 9.72
CA LEU A 217 2.86 -1.45 10.05
C LEU A 217 3.28 0.02 9.95
N GLY A 218 4.56 0.32 9.71
CA GLY A 218 5.04 1.65 9.37
C GLY A 218 4.76 2.02 7.91
N TYR A 219 5.02 1.08 6.98
CA TYR A 219 4.83 1.23 5.54
C TYR A 219 3.41 0.91 5.04
N GLN A 220 2.37 1.34 5.76
CA GLN A 220 0.96 1.07 5.38
C GLN A 220 0.61 1.58 3.96
N GLU A 221 1.26 2.66 3.53
CA GLU A 221 1.04 3.29 2.22
C GLU A 221 1.83 2.62 1.07
N ASN A 222 2.73 1.66 1.38
CA ASN A 222 3.57 1.00 0.39
C ASN A 222 3.65 -0.52 0.65
N ALA A 223 2.65 -1.23 0.13
CA ALA A 223 2.56 -2.68 0.25
C ALA A 223 3.73 -3.43 -0.41
N ASP A 224 4.41 -2.86 -1.43
CA ASP A 224 5.50 -3.53 -2.16
C ASP A 224 6.66 -3.92 -1.22
N VAL A 225 6.98 -3.08 -0.22
CA VAL A 225 8.04 -3.35 0.78
C VAL A 225 7.70 -4.59 1.60
N PHE A 226 6.45 -4.65 2.05
CA PHE A 226 5.93 -5.80 2.79
C PHE A 226 5.93 -7.06 1.93
N LEU A 227 5.44 -6.98 0.70
CA LEU A 227 5.30 -8.12 -0.22
C LEU A 227 6.64 -8.73 -0.62
N THR A 228 7.66 -7.88 -0.84
CA THR A 228 9.02 -8.35 -1.17
C THR A 228 9.57 -9.27 -0.09
N CYS A 229 9.23 -9.03 1.18
CA CYS A 229 9.75 -9.80 2.30
C CYS A 229 8.75 -10.80 2.89
N TYR A 230 7.51 -10.83 2.39
CA TYR A 230 6.43 -11.61 2.96
C TYR A 230 6.73 -13.11 2.99
N ALA A 231 7.24 -13.67 1.88
CA ALA A 231 7.57 -15.10 1.82
C ALA A 231 8.61 -15.48 2.90
N HIS A 232 9.66 -14.67 3.04
CA HIS A 232 10.70 -14.88 4.05
C HIS A 232 10.17 -14.79 5.49
N PHE A 233 9.19 -13.93 5.74
CA PHE A 233 8.52 -13.83 7.03
C PHE A 233 7.58 -15.02 7.29
N TYR A 234 6.67 -15.30 6.34
CA TYR A 234 5.61 -16.30 6.46
C TYR A 234 6.16 -17.72 6.68
N ASP A 235 7.13 -18.14 5.88
CA ASP A 235 7.71 -19.50 5.94
C ASP A 235 8.33 -19.83 7.31
N ARG A 236 8.74 -18.79 8.05
CA ARG A 236 9.31 -18.91 9.39
C ARG A 236 8.21 -19.02 10.44
N ILE A 237 7.24 -18.09 10.42
CA ILE A 237 6.16 -18.06 11.41
C ILE A 237 5.12 -19.19 11.24
N ALA A 238 4.96 -19.73 10.02
CA ALA A 238 4.00 -20.80 9.76
C ALA A 238 4.29 -22.08 10.56
N ARG A 239 5.54 -22.27 10.99
CA ARG A 239 6.00 -23.43 11.76
C ARG A 239 5.91 -23.22 13.27
N TRP A 240 5.67 -22.00 13.74
CA TRP A 240 5.69 -21.65 15.17
C TRP A 240 4.66 -22.40 16.02
N PRO A 241 3.41 -22.64 15.58
CA PRO A 241 2.43 -23.42 16.36
C PRO A 241 2.89 -24.86 16.67
N HIS A 242 3.82 -25.38 15.90
CA HIS A 242 4.33 -26.75 16.01
C HIS A 242 5.83 -26.81 16.35
N ALA A 243 6.43 -25.69 16.77
CA ALA A 243 7.85 -25.62 17.04
C ALA A 243 8.25 -26.43 18.28
N SER A 244 9.44 -27.02 18.23
CA SER A 244 10.06 -27.71 19.36
C SER A 244 11.50 -27.19 19.53
N PRO A 245 11.82 -26.54 20.67
CA PRO A 245 10.94 -26.19 21.79
C PRO A 245 9.86 -25.16 21.41
N PRO A 246 8.72 -25.12 22.13
CA PRO A 246 7.63 -24.18 21.82
C PRO A 246 8.02 -22.72 22.11
N PHE A 247 7.48 -21.80 21.30
CA PHE A 247 7.64 -20.37 21.54
C PHE A 247 6.86 -19.91 22.79
N ALA A 248 7.35 -18.86 23.44
CA ALA A 248 6.70 -18.28 24.60
C ALA A 248 5.31 -17.72 24.26
N SER A 249 4.34 -17.85 25.19
CA SER A 249 2.97 -17.35 24.98
C SER A 249 2.91 -15.85 24.68
N LYS A 250 3.83 -15.05 25.21
CA LYS A 250 3.93 -13.61 24.93
C LYS A 250 4.24 -13.37 23.44
N SER A 251 5.21 -14.10 22.88
CA SER A 251 5.63 -13.97 21.48
C SER A 251 4.54 -14.46 20.52
N LEU A 252 3.83 -15.54 20.86
CA LEU A 252 2.67 -16.00 20.08
C LEU A 252 1.53 -14.96 20.08
N MET A 253 1.28 -14.30 21.22
CA MET A 253 0.30 -13.22 21.32
C MET A 253 0.72 -11.97 20.51
N HIS A 254 2.02 -11.63 20.53
CA HIS A 254 2.55 -10.53 19.72
C HIS A 254 2.42 -10.83 18.23
N LEU A 255 2.77 -12.05 17.80
CA LEU A 255 2.54 -12.52 16.44
C LEU A 255 1.06 -12.42 16.07
N GLN A 256 0.14 -12.87 16.93
CA GLN A 256 -1.30 -12.78 16.68
C GLN A 256 -1.75 -11.32 16.44
N LYS A 257 -1.31 -10.38 17.28
CA LYS A 257 -1.61 -8.95 17.10
C LYS A 257 -1.05 -8.41 15.79
N LEU A 258 0.19 -8.76 15.46
CA LEU A 258 0.83 -8.35 14.20
C LEU A 258 0.05 -8.87 12.99
N LEU A 259 -0.31 -10.16 12.97
CA LEU A 259 -1.07 -10.75 11.85
C LEU A 259 -2.45 -10.09 11.66
N HIS A 260 -3.17 -9.79 12.75
CA HIS A 260 -4.40 -9.01 12.68
C HIS A 260 -4.14 -7.58 12.15
N GLY A 261 -3.07 -6.93 12.60
CA GLY A 261 -2.66 -5.63 12.09
C GLY A 261 -2.33 -5.64 10.60
N LEU A 262 -1.63 -6.68 10.11
CA LEU A 262 -1.29 -6.83 8.69
C LEU A 262 -2.53 -7.06 7.82
N LEU A 263 -3.46 -7.92 8.26
CA LEU A 263 -4.73 -8.13 7.56
C LEU A 263 -5.59 -6.86 7.51
N PHE A 264 -5.52 -6.03 8.55
CA PHE A 264 -6.20 -4.74 8.60
C PHE A 264 -5.52 -3.68 7.73
N ALA A 265 -4.19 -3.60 7.78
CA ALA A 265 -3.39 -2.63 7.02
C ALA A 265 -3.37 -2.91 5.51
N PHE A 266 -3.41 -4.18 5.11
CA PHE A 266 -3.34 -4.62 3.71
C PHE A 266 -4.55 -5.49 3.33
N PRO A 267 -5.77 -4.92 3.33
CA PRO A 267 -6.99 -5.67 3.08
C PRO A 267 -7.03 -6.22 1.64
N GLY A 268 -7.44 -7.48 1.50
CA GLY A 268 -7.64 -8.18 0.23
C GLY A 268 -6.39 -8.57 -0.57
N HIS A 269 -5.20 -8.50 0.03
CA HIS A 269 -4.01 -9.07 -0.63
C HIS A 269 -4.10 -10.62 -0.66
N PRO A 270 -4.07 -11.28 -1.84
CA PRO A 270 -4.32 -12.73 -1.95
C PRO A 270 -3.36 -13.58 -1.11
N LEU A 271 -2.09 -13.16 -1.03
CA LEU A 271 -1.06 -13.85 -0.24
C LEU A 271 -1.29 -13.77 1.28
N LEU A 272 -2.08 -12.79 1.76
CA LEU A 272 -2.32 -12.58 3.19
C LEU A 272 -3.61 -13.21 3.69
N GLN A 273 -4.66 -13.27 2.87
CA GLN A 273 -6.00 -13.59 3.37
C GLN A 273 -6.12 -15.03 3.88
N ALA A 274 -5.97 -16.04 3.01
CA ALA A 274 -6.12 -17.42 3.44
C ALA A 274 -4.95 -17.93 4.32
N PRO A 275 -3.67 -17.70 3.97
CA PRO A 275 -2.55 -18.28 4.69
C PRO A 275 -2.39 -17.76 6.12
N LEU A 276 -2.62 -16.45 6.35
CA LEU A 276 -2.53 -15.88 7.70
C LEU A 276 -3.72 -16.29 8.55
N ARG A 277 -4.94 -16.30 8.02
CA ARG A 277 -6.14 -16.71 8.79
C ARG A 277 -6.02 -18.15 9.29
N MET A 278 -5.49 -19.06 8.46
CA MET A 278 -5.24 -20.45 8.86
C MET A 278 -4.20 -20.55 9.98
N LEU A 279 -3.15 -19.72 9.93
CA LEU A 279 -2.12 -19.67 10.98
C LEU A 279 -2.69 -19.07 12.28
N MET A 280 -3.44 -17.98 12.17
CA MET A 280 -4.06 -17.27 13.31
C MET A 280 -5.06 -18.13 14.07
N ALA A 281 -5.74 -19.07 13.41
CA ALA A 281 -6.64 -20.03 14.06
C ALA A 281 -5.90 -21.00 15.01
N GLN A 282 -4.59 -21.16 14.85
CA GLN A 282 -3.74 -22.03 15.67
C GLN A 282 -3.00 -21.26 16.78
N LEU A 283 -3.14 -19.93 16.81
CA LEU A 283 -2.50 -19.06 17.79
C LEU A 283 -3.46 -18.72 18.94
N PRO A 284 -2.93 -18.22 20.09
CA PRO A 284 -3.77 -17.80 21.20
C PRO A 284 -4.78 -16.72 20.78
N PRO A 285 -6.03 -16.78 21.27
CA PRO A 285 -7.04 -15.77 20.93
C PRO A 285 -6.65 -14.41 21.49
N LEU A 286 -7.03 -13.35 20.76
CA LEU A 286 -6.77 -11.98 21.19
C LEU A 286 -7.58 -11.61 22.46
N PRO A 287 -7.05 -10.70 23.29
CA PRO A 287 -7.81 -10.07 24.38
C PRO A 287 -9.05 -9.33 23.85
N THR A 288 -10.14 -9.35 24.61
CA THR A 288 -11.41 -8.70 24.24
C THR A 288 -11.33 -7.18 24.10
N ASP A 289 -10.35 -6.56 24.75
CA ASP A 289 -10.05 -5.12 24.72
C ASP A 289 -9.13 -4.71 23.57
N PHE A 290 -8.63 -5.67 22.77
CA PHE A 290 -7.76 -5.36 21.65
C PHE A 290 -8.53 -4.75 20.48
N VAL A 291 -8.24 -3.49 20.18
CA VAL A 291 -8.79 -2.76 19.02
C VAL A 291 -7.72 -2.68 17.93
N VAL A 292 -7.93 -3.42 16.83
CA VAL A 292 -6.97 -3.51 15.72
C VAL A 292 -6.72 -2.16 15.03
N GLU A 293 -7.75 -1.32 14.89
CA GLU A 293 -7.64 0.00 14.27
C GLU A 293 -6.69 0.90 15.05
N THR A 294 -6.92 1.06 16.36
CA THR A 294 -6.03 1.82 17.24
C THR A 294 -4.62 1.26 17.27
N TYR A 295 -4.48 -0.07 17.21
CA TYR A 295 -3.19 -0.74 17.15
C TYR A 295 -2.41 -0.40 15.87
N VAL A 296 -3.06 -0.43 14.70
CA VAL A 296 -2.44 -0.12 13.41
C VAL A 296 -2.17 1.39 13.27
N ASP A 297 -3.12 2.24 13.63
CA ASP A 297 -2.97 3.70 13.52
C ASP A 297 -1.84 4.23 14.40
N ALA A 298 -1.65 3.66 15.61
CA ALA A 298 -0.56 4.03 16.50
C ALA A 298 0.85 3.75 15.94
N ARG A 299 0.95 2.92 14.89
CA ARG A 299 2.21 2.49 14.27
C ARG A 299 2.45 3.10 12.89
N ARG A 300 1.48 3.88 12.39
CA ARG A 300 1.58 4.54 11.09
C ARG A 300 2.73 5.55 11.10
N TRP A 301 3.59 5.49 10.10
CA TRP A 301 4.60 6.53 9.86
C TRP A 301 3.96 7.69 9.11
N THR A 302 4.16 8.91 9.61
CA THR A 302 3.73 10.14 8.95
C THR A 302 4.69 10.50 7.81
N ASN A 303 4.18 11.08 6.72
CA ASN A 303 4.97 11.52 5.54
C ASN A 303 5.60 10.40 4.67
N CYS A 304 5.15 9.15 4.80
CA CYS A 304 5.58 8.02 3.95
C CYS A 304 5.31 8.23 2.44
N ALA A 305 4.36 9.08 2.06
CA ALA A 305 4.12 9.48 0.68
C ALA A 305 5.36 10.07 -0.02
N VAL A 306 6.29 10.71 0.72
CA VAL A 306 7.57 11.21 0.18
C VAL A 306 8.59 10.07 -0.02
N ALA A 307 8.47 8.99 0.76
CA ALA A 307 9.27 7.78 0.58
C ALA A 307 8.94 7.05 -0.73
N ALA A 308 7.68 7.11 -1.16
CA ALA A 308 7.26 6.62 -2.48
C ALA A 308 7.87 7.43 -3.65
N ALA A 309 8.31 8.67 -3.38
CA ALA A 309 9.06 9.52 -4.32
C ALA A 309 10.60 9.44 -4.12
N SER A 310 11.09 8.65 -3.16
CA SER A 310 12.52 8.59 -2.80
C SER A 310 13.33 7.81 -3.86
N PRO A 311 14.63 8.15 -4.09
CA PRO A 311 15.44 7.65 -5.22
C PRO A 311 15.75 6.15 -5.21
N PHE A 312 15.24 5.37 -4.27
CA PHE A 312 15.27 3.91 -4.39
C PHE A 312 14.24 3.39 -5.41
N PHE A 313 13.18 4.16 -5.71
CA PHE A 313 12.35 3.96 -6.90
C PHE A 313 12.74 4.88 -8.08
N ALA A 314 13.46 5.98 -7.81
CA ALA A 314 14.15 6.78 -8.84
C ALA A 314 15.65 6.50 -8.81
N SER A 315 16.03 5.31 -9.32
CA SER A 315 17.38 4.87 -9.67
C SER A 315 18.54 5.84 -9.39
N ASP A 316 19.48 5.43 -8.54
CA ASP A 316 20.88 5.87 -8.57
C ASP A 316 21.50 5.49 -9.94
N ASP A 317 21.19 6.30 -10.96
CA ASP A 317 21.58 6.12 -12.36
C ASP A 317 22.91 6.84 -12.65
N ALA A 318 23.91 6.56 -11.81
CA ALA A 318 25.27 7.04 -12.02
C ALA A 318 26.29 5.95 -11.62
N GLY A 319 26.10 4.72 -12.11
CA GLY A 319 27.17 3.72 -11.99
C GLY A 319 26.87 2.26 -12.33
N ALA A 320 25.62 1.83 -12.48
CA ALA A 320 25.32 0.42 -12.77
C ALA A 320 24.21 0.27 -13.82
N GLN A 321 24.60 -0.17 -15.01
CA GLN A 321 23.76 -0.45 -16.17
C GLN A 321 22.86 -1.70 -15.99
N HIS A 322 22.10 -1.81 -14.91
CA HIS A 322 21.02 -2.79 -14.79
C HIS A 322 19.77 -2.11 -14.25
N ALA A 323 19.03 -1.48 -15.17
CA ALA A 323 17.60 -1.27 -15.01
C ALA A 323 16.98 -2.58 -14.53
N THR A 324 16.18 -2.55 -13.46
CA THR A 324 15.20 -3.61 -13.19
C THR A 324 14.12 -3.53 -14.27
N SER A 325 14.49 -3.93 -15.49
CA SER A 325 13.54 -4.27 -16.53
C SER A 325 12.58 -5.28 -15.93
N ALA A 326 11.28 -5.04 -16.06
CA ALA A 326 10.30 -6.07 -15.75
C ALA A 326 10.73 -7.38 -16.44
N PRO A 327 10.65 -8.54 -15.77
CA PRO A 327 10.99 -9.81 -16.39
C PRO A 327 10.20 -10.01 -17.67
N VAL A 328 10.73 -10.84 -18.55
CA VAL A 328 10.07 -11.14 -19.83
C VAL A 328 8.69 -11.72 -19.53
N ARG A 329 7.69 -11.13 -20.17
CA ARG A 329 6.28 -11.51 -20.09
C ARG A 329 6.10 -12.97 -20.47
N GLN A 330 5.46 -13.75 -19.59
CA GLN A 330 5.21 -15.18 -19.83
C GLN A 330 4.03 -15.45 -20.77
N HIS A 331 3.02 -14.57 -20.79
CA HIS A 331 1.79 -14.72 -21.59
C HIS A 331 1.60 -13.53 -22.53
N SER A 332 1.43 -13.78 -23.83
CA SER A 332 1.40 -12.75 -24.89
C SER A 332 0.39 -11.63 -24.67
N ASP A 333 -0.75 -11.94 -24.02
CA ASP A 333 -1.87 -11.01 -23.86
C ASP A 333 -2.05 -10.47 -22.43
N ALA A 334 -1.32 -10.98 -21.43
CA ALA A 334 -1.42 -10.51 -20.04
C ALA A 334 -0.21 -9.64 -19.60
N ILE A 335 -0.44 -8.36 -19.26
CA ILE A 335 0.60 -7.41 -18.81
C ILE A 335 0.13 -6.66 -17.56
N GLY A 336 1.02 -6.48 -16.59
CA GLY A 336 0.76 -5.70 -15.37
C GLY A 336 0.92 -4.20 -15.57
N LEU A 337 0.44 -3.41 -14.62
CA LEU A 337 0.57 -1.96 -14.58
C LEU A 337 1.18 -1.56 -13.24
N LYS A 338 2.30 -0.83 -13.23
CA LYS A 338 2.94 -0.42 -11.97
C LYS A 338 1.99 0.51 -11.19
N ASN A 339 1.82 0.26 -9.89
CA ASN A 339 1.10 1.16 -9.00
C ASN A 339 1.96 2.40 -8.70
N ILE A 340 1.41 3.59 -8.91
CA ILE A 340 2.09 4.89 -8.76
C ILE A 340 1.53 5.69 -7.58
N GLY A 341 1.27 4.98 -6.47
CA GLY A 341 0.76 5.54 -5.22
C GLY A 341 -0.76 5.66 -5.23
N ASN A 342 -1.44 4.62 -4.72
CA ASN A 342 -2.90 4.49 -4.67
C ASN A 342 -3.60 4.53 -6.03
N SER A 343 -2.92 4.09 -7.09
CA SER A 343 -3.47 4.11 -8.46
C SER A 343 -4.16 2.80 -8.87
N CYS A 344 -4.45 1.91 -7.92
CA CYS A 344 -5.04 0.60 -8.21
C CYS A 344 -6.44 0.70 -8.84
N TYR A 345 -7.25 1.71 -8.48
CA TYR A 345 -8.53 1.99 -9.14
C TYR A 345 -8.35 2.21 -10.64
N MET A 346 -7.34 3.01 -11.02
CA MET A 346 -6.99 3.31 -12.40
C MET A 346 -6.48 2.05 -13.10
N ASN A 347 -5.58 1.31 -12.46
CA ASN A 347 -5.02 0.08 -13.02
C ASN A 347 -6.12 -0.95 -13.30
N ALA A 348 -7.04 -1.16 -12.34
CA ALA A 348 -8.13 -2.11 -12.48
C ALA A 348 -9.08 -1.75 -13.64
N VAL A 349 -9.43 -0.47 -13.79
CA VAL A 349 -10.25 0.06 -14.89
C VAL A 349 -9.55 -0.11 -16.23
N LEU A 350 -8.28 0.29 -16.32
CA LEU A 350 -7.47 0.15 -17.54
C LEU A 350 -7.37 -1.31 -17.97
N GLN A 351 -7.23 -2.24 -17.03
CA GLN A 351 -7.25 -3.67 -17.31
C GLN A 351 -8.62 -4.14 -17.82
N GLY A 352 -9.72 -3.76 -17.18
CA GLY A 352 -11.07 -4.10 -17.67
C GLY A 352 -11.31 -3.63 -19.12
N LEU A 353 -10.88 -2.40 -19.43
CA LEU A 353 -10.96 -1.85 -20.78
C LEU A 353 -9.99 -2.53 -21.76
N TYR A 354 -8.75 -2.81 -21.37
CA TYR A 354 -7.77 -3.50 -22.22
C TYR A 354 -8.23 -4.92 -22.60
N TRP A 355 -8.87 -5.63 -21.66
CA TRP A 355 -9.40 -6.96 -21.91
C TRP A 355 -10.71 -6.96 -22.70
N THR A 356 -11.30 -5.78 -22.96
CA THR A 356 -12.40 -5.60 -23.90
C THR A 356 -11.86 -5.57 -25.34
N PRO A 357 -12.11 -6.59 -26.20
CA PRO A 357 -11.50 -6.65 -27.53
C PRO A 357 -11.90 -5.49 -28.45
N ALA A 358 -13.12 -4.96 -28.28
CA ALA A 358 -13.58 -3.80 -29.03
C ALA A 358 -12.72 -2.56 -28.73
N MET A 359 -12.35 -2.35 -27.46
CA MET A 359 -11.45 -1.25 -27.05
C MET A 359 -10.08 -1.41 -27.69
N ARG A 360 -9.46 -2.59 -27.60
CA ARG A 360 -8.16 -2.84 -28.25
C ARG A 360 -8.21 -2.53 -29.74
N ARG A 361 -9.26 -2.92 -30.46
CA ARG A 361 -9.41 -2.63 -31.90
C ARG A 361 -9.63 -1.16 -32.19
N LEU A 362 -10.48 -0.48 -31.42
CA LEU A 362 -10.79 0.94 -31.62
C LEU A 362 -9.55 1.83 -31.45
N PHE A 363 -8.63 1.46 -30.55
CA PHE A 363 -7.49 2.30 -30.20
C PHE A 363 -6.15 1.79 -30.76
N ALA A 364 -6.04 0.56 -31.27
CA ALA A 364 -4.79 -0.01 -31.79
C ALA A 364 -4.17 0.77 -32.98
N THR A 365 -4.99 1.34 -33.86
CA THR A 365 -4.52 2.01 -35.08
C THR A 365 -4.73 3.52 -35.07
N ARG A 366 -5.17 4.09 -33.94
CA ARG A 366 -5.49 5.51 -33.83
C ARG A 366 -4.31 6.31 -33.32
N ASN A 367 -3.84 7.23 -34.15
CA ASN A 367 -3.02 8.35 -33.70
C ASN A 367 -3.93 9.55 -33.48
N SER A 368 -4.22 9.88 -32.23
CA SER A 368 -4.86 11.17 -31.94
C SER A 368 -3.87 12.29 -32.21
N ALA A 369 -4.25 13.22 -33.08
CA ALA A 369 -3.39 14.35 -33.46
C ALA A 369 -3.28 15.42 -32.35
N LYS A 370 -4.16 15.39 -31.34
CA LYS A 370 -4.19 16.35 -30.24
C LYS A 370 -3.65 15.69 -28.97
N PRO A 371 -2.72 16.34 -28.24
CA PRO A 371 -2.29 15.85 -26.93
C PRO A 371 -3.49 15.87 -25.96
N GLY A 372 -3.62 14.82 -25.15
CA GLY A 372 -4.72 14.67 -24.18
C GLY A 372 -4.98 13.21 -23.81
N VAL A 373 -6.08 12.97 -23.09
CA VAL A 373 -6.46 11.64 -22.57
C VAL A 373 -6.52 10.58 -23.68
N VAL A 374 -7.15 10.90 -24.82
CA VAL A 374 -7.29 9.97 -25.95
C VAL A 374 -5.93 9.55 -26.52
N ALA A 375 -5.02 10.50 -26.72
CA ALA A 375 -3.69 10.24 -27.27
C ALA A 375 -2.86 9.36 -26.34
N GLU A 376 -2.84 9.68 -25.04
CA GLU A 376 -2.09 8.91 -24.06
C GLU A 376 -2.74 7.53 -23.79
N PHE A 377 -4.06 7.42 -23.87
CA PHE A 377 -4.75 6.13 -23.80
C PHE A 377 -4.41 5.23 -25.00
N CYS A 378 -4.40 5.76 -26.24
CA CYS A 378 -3.92 5.02 -27.41
C CYS A 378 -2.48 4.54 -27.20
N ALA A 379 -1.59 5.43 -26.77
CA ALA A 379 -0.19 5.11 -26.54
C ALA A 379 -0.02 4.04 -25.45
N LEU A 380 -0.82 4.11 -24.39
CA LEU A 380 -0.83 3.14 -23.31
C LEU A 380 -1.27 1.75 -23.80
N LEU A 381 -2.40 1.66 -24.50
CA LEU A 381 -2.88 0.38 -25.05
C LEU A 381 -1.90 -0.21 -26.07
N GLY A 382 -1.31 0.64 -26.92
CA GLY A 382 -0.26 0.23 -27.86
C GLY A 382 0.97 -0.33 -27.14
N ARG A 383 1.41 0.30 -26.03
CA ARG A 383 2.49 -0.23 -25.19
C ARG A 383 2.10 -1.55 -24.51
N MET A 384 0.87 -1.68 -24.01
CA MET A 384 0.39 -2.94 -23.42
C MET A 384 0.39 -4.10 -24.44
N GLN A 385 0.10 -3.81 -25.71
CA GLN A 385 0.14 -4.79 -26.80
C GLN A 385 1.56 -5.13 -27.26
N ALA A 386 2.43 -4.13 -27.41
CA ALA A 386 3.77 -4.32 -27.99
C ALA A 386 4.85 -4.73 -26.98
N SER A 387 4.64 -4.47 -25.69
CA SER A 387 5.65 -4.68 -24.67
C SER A 387 5.88 -6.16 -24.37
N SER A 388 7.15 -6.56 -24.36
CA SER A 388 7.63 -7.86 -23.87
C SER A 388 7.87 -7.87 -22.35
N SER A 389 7.73 -6.73 -21.68
CA SER A 389 7.86 -6.60 -20.23
C SER A 389 6.62 -7.16 -19.53
N SER A 390 6.80 -7.81 -18.38
CA SER A 390 5.68 -8.31 -17.58
C SER A 390 4.77 -7.21 -17.01
N TRP A 391 5.24 -5.97 -16.90
CA TRP A 391 4.42 -4.81 -16.56
C TRP A 391 4.89 -3.52 -17.26
N LEU A 392 4.01 -2.52 -17.34
CA LEU A 392 4.36 -1.15 -17.72
C LEU A 392 4.93 -0.37 -16.53
N ASP A 393 5.97 0.41 -16.78
CA ASP A 393 6.72 1.14 -15.76
C ASP A 393 5.98 2.37 -15.20
N ALA A 394 6.48 2.89 -14.07
CA ALA A 394 5.90 4.05 -13.42
C ALA A 394 5.86 5.28 -14.34
N ARG A 395 6.89 5.50 -15.16
CA ARG A 395 6.95 6.64 -16.09
C ARG A 395 5.82 6.62 -17.10
N THR A 396 5.50 5.45 -17.66
CA THR A 396 4.38 5.29 -18.59
C THR A 396 3.05 5.57 -17.90
N MET A 397 2.89 5.06 -16.67
CA MET A 397 1.66 5.27 -15.89
C MET A 397 1.49 6.74 -15.45
N GLU A 398 2.55 7.41 -15.01
CA GLU A 398 2.57 8.83 -14.64
C GLU A 398 2.26 9.72 -15.85
N ARG A 399 2.78 9.36 -17.03
CA ARG A 399 2.49 10.08 -18.26
C ARG A 399 0.99 10.05 -18.57
N PHE A 400 0.34 8.88 -18.46
CA PHE A 400 -1.11 8.77 -18.62
C PHE A 400 -1.86 9.53 -17.52
N ARG A 401 -1.43 9.42 -16.26
CA ARG A 401 -2.07 10.12 -15.14
C ARG A 401 -2.00 11.63 -15.27
N SER A 402 -0.91 12.18 -15.81
CA SER A 402 -0.73 13.64 -15.94
C SER A 402 -1.69 14.34 -16.90
N VAL A 403 -2.35 13.59 -17.80
CA VAL A 403 -3.36 14.16 -18.72
C VAL A 403 -4.80 14.02 -18.21
N LEU A 404 -5.01 13.38 -17.06
CA LEU A 404 -6.34 13.23 -16.44
C LEU A 404 -6.77 14.52 -15.72
N LEU A 405 -8.01 14.57 -15.22
CA LEU A 405 -8.45 15.67 -14.35
C LEU A 405 -7.60 15.78 -13.08
N PRO A 406 -7.41 16.98 -12.50
CA PRO A 406 -6.55 17.20 -11.32
C PRO A 406 -6.83 16.27 -10.14
N GLU A 407 -8.09 15.89 -9.93
CA GLU A 407 -8.52 14.99 -8.86
C GLU A 407 -7.89 13.59 -8.98
N TYR A 408 -7.72 13.09 -10.20
CA TYR A 408 -7.06 11.81 -10.52
C TYR A 408 -5.53 11.93 -10.65
N GLN A 409 -4.99 13.15 -10.67
CA GLN A 409 -3.54 13.38 -10.64
C GLN A 409 -2.95 13.23 -9.22
N THR A 410 -3.78 13.12 -8.20
CA THR A 410 -3.34 12.98 -6.79
C THR A 410 -3.16 11.52 -6.37
N THR A 411 -2.40 11.28 -5.29
CA THR A 411 -2.21 9.94 -4.68
C THR A 411 -3.36 9.57 -3.73
N ARG A 412 -4.51 10.24 -3.86
CA ARG A 412 -5.73 9.87 -3.10
C ARG A 412 -6.34 8.63 -3.71
N GLN A 413 -6.91 7.79 -2.86
CA GLN A 413 -7.76 6.70 -3.33
C GLN A 413 -9.02 7.29 -3.98
N GLN A 414 -9.50 6.64 -5.04
CA GLN A 414 -10.64 7.07 -5.83
C GLN A 414 -11.58 5.88 -6.09
N ASP A 415 -12.81 6.19 -6.46
CA ASP A 415 -13.81 5.20 -6.85
C ASP A 415 -13.55 4.69 -8.28
N ALA A 416 -13.49 3.37 -8.45
CA ALA A 416 -13.19 2.77 -9.75
C ALA A 416 -14.33 2.92 -10.77
N ALA A 417 -15.59 2.94 -10.34
CA ALA A 417 -16.71 3.13 -11.26
C ALA A 417 -16.77 4.59 -11.73
N GLU A 418 -16.60 5.54 -10.81
CA GLU A 418 -16.54 6.97 -11.15
C GLU A 418 -15.38 7.28 -12.11
N PHE A 419 -14.21 6.69 -11.86
CA PHE A 419 -13.07 6.82 -12.77
C PHE A 419 -13.34 6.18 -14.15
N LEU A 420 -14.01 5.03 -14.22
CA LEU A 420 -14.40 4.39 -15.47
C LEU A 420 -15.34 5.29 -16.28
N HIS A 421 -16.37 5.87 -15.66
CA HIS A 421 -17.29 6.80 -16.33
C HIS A 421 -16.57 8.03 -16.86
N TYR A 422 -15.78 8.67 -16.00
CA TYR A 422 -14.95 9.80 -16.40
C TYR A 422 -14.06 9.45 -17.61
N LEU A 423 -13.41 8.29 -17.58
CA LEU A 423 -12.52 7.87 -18.65
C LEU A 423 -13.28 7.60 -19.94
N LEU A 424 -14.44 6.93 -19.89
CA LEU A 424 -15.27 6.70 -21.08
C LEU A 424 -15.74 8.02 -21.70
N ASP A 425 -16.22 8.97 -20.90
CA ASP A 425 -16.65 10.30 -21.36
C ASP A 425 -15.48 11.08 -21.98
N ALA A 426 -14.30 11.05 -21.34
CA ALA A 426 -13.09 11.69 -21.84
C ALA A 426 -12.64 11.08 -23.17
N LEU A 427 -12.79 9.77 -23.35
CA LEU A 427 -12.48 9.07 -24.59
C LEU A 427 -13.51 9.34 -25.70
N GLU A 428 -14.79 9.53 -25.35
CA GLU A 428 -15.87 9.85 -26.31
C GLU A 428 -15.80 11.29 -26.82
N SER A 429 -15.00 12.15 -26.19
CA SER A 429 -14.72 13.50 -26.68
C SER A 429 -14.12 13.51 -28.11
N ASP A 430 -13.43 12.44 -28.50
CA ASP A 430 -13.04 12.19 -29.89
C ASP A 430 -14.15 11.45 -30.62
N LYS A 431 -14.99 12.20 -31.36
CA LYS A 431 -16.11 11.66 -32.15
C LYS A 431 -15.71 10.61 -33.18
N ALA A 432 -14.42 10.50 -33.52
CA ALA A 432 -13.95 9.41 -34.37
C ALA A 432 -14.07 8.06 -33.65
N VAL A 433 -14.07 8.03 -32.32
CA VAL A 433 -14.18 6.84 -31.46
C VAL A 433 -15.67 6.52 -31.23
N ALA A 434 -16.16 5.49 -31.90
CA ALA A 434 -17.53 4.99 -31.71
C ALA A 434 -17.66 4.14 -30.43
N LEU A 435 -17.47 4.75 -29.25
CA LEU A 435 -17.67 4.06 -27.96
C LEU A 435 -19.14 3.69 -27.73
N HIS A 436 -20.07 4.50 -28.24
CA HIS A 436 -21.50 4.21 -28.24
C HIS A 436 -21.88 2.87 -28.91
N ASP A 437 -21.11 2.40 -29.88
CA ASP A 437 -21.33 1.09 -30.50
C ASP A 437 -20.88 -0.08 -29.58
N VAL A 438 -20.04 0.20 -28.60
CA VAL A 438 -19.47 -0.78 -27.69
C VAL A 438 -20.34 -0.95 -26.45
N PHE A 439 -20.46 0.12 -25.66
CA PHE A 439 -21.03 0.05 -24.31
C PHE A 439 -22.45 0.64 -24.20
N GLN A 440 -22.86 1.48 -25.16
CA GLN A 440 -24.13 2.18 -25.04
C GLN A 440 -25.31 1.31 -25.51
N GLY A 441 -26.35 1.23 -24.68
CA GLY A 441 -27.67 0.69 -25.02
C GLY A 441 -28.73 1.80 -25.03
N SER A 442 -29.93 1.46 -25.51
CA SER A 442 -31.10 2.34 -25.44
C SER A 442 -32.30 1.63 -24.83
N THR A 443 -33.07 2.39 -24.07
CA THR A 443 -34.32 1.95 -23.43
C THR A 443 -35.46 2.89 -23.78
N LEU A 444 -36.66 2.33 -23.84
CA LEU A 444 -37.91 3.06 -23.91
C LEU A 444 -38.58 2.98 -22.53
N ARG A 445 -38.67 4.13 -21.87
CA ARG A 445 -39.42 4.30 -20.62
C ARG A 445 -40.85 4.69 -20.96
N THR A 446 -41.81 3.84 -20.60
CA THR A 446 -43.24 4.11 -20.77
C THR A 446 -43.93 4.23 -19.42
N ILE A 447 -44.65 5.33 -19.20
CA ILE A 447 -45.49 5.54 -18.03
C ILE A 447 -46.94 5.59 -18.50
N THR A 448 -47.76 4.65 -18.04
CA THR A 448 -49.18 4.57 -18.36
C THR A 448 -50.00 5.02 -17.16
N CYS A 449 -50.79 6.09 -17.30
CA CYS A 449 -51.69 6.54 -16.25
C CYS A 449 -52.87 5.58 -16.09
N ASP A 450 -53.14 5.13 -14.86
CA ASP A 450 -54.18 4.11 -14.62
C ASP A 450 -55.60 4.69 -14.75
N THR A 451 -55.76 6.02 -14.60
CA THR A 451 -57.05 6.70 -14.69
C THR A 451 -57.50 6.94 -16.13
N CYS A 452 -56.63 7.46 -16.99
CA CYS A 452 -56.97 7.81 -18.38
C CYS A 452 -56.35 6.88 -19.42
N SER A 453 -55.56 5.88 -19.01
CA SER A 453 -54.85 4.93 -19.88
C SER A 453 -53.90 5.57 -20.91
N THR A 454 -53.60 6.87 -20.79
CA THR A 454 -52.63 7.52 -21.69
C THR A 454 -51.22 7.08 -21.31
N ALA A 455 -50.46 6.65 -22.32
CA ALA A 455 -49.06 6.31 -22.20
C ALA A 455 -48.18 7.49 -22.63
N SER A 456 -47.25 7.89 -21.76
CA SER A 456 -46.13 8.78 -22.10
C SER A 456 -44.88 7.93 -22.25
N SER A 457 -44.13 8.11 -23.35
CA SER A 457 -42.91 7.35 -23.59
C SER A 457 -41.73 8.27 -23.89
N ALA A 458 -40.55 7.91 -23.38
CA ALA A 458 -39.31 8.63 -23.59
C ALA A 458 -38.17 7.65 -23.84
N ASN A 459 -37.30 7.98 -24.80
CA ASN A 459 -36.08 7.22 -25.06
C ASN A 459 -34.96 7.70 -24.15
N GLU A 460 -34.24 6.75 -23.56
CA GLU A 460 -33.11 6.99 -22.67
C GLU A 460 -31.94 6.09 -23.09
N GLU A 461 -30.74 6.65 -23.09
CA GLU A 461 -29.50 5.92 -23.37
C GLU A 461 -28.81 5.56 -22.05
N PHE A 462 -28.12 4.41 -22.00
CA PHE A 462 -27.35 3.98 -20.84
C PHE A 462 -26.02 3.37 -21.26
N THR A 463 -24.99 3.55 -20.45
CA THR A 463 -23.64 2.98 -20.66
C THR A 463 -23.38 1.79 -19.73
N ASP A 464 -23.93 1.82 -18.53
CA ASP A 464 -23.89 0.73 -17.57
C ASP A 464 -25.20 0.63 -16.77
N LEU A 465 -25.41 -0.54 -16.16
CA LEU A 465 -26.55 -0.79 -15.28
C LEU A 465 -26.09 -0.75 -13.82
N HIS A 466 -26.65 0.19 -13.06
CA HIS A 466 -26.42 0.30 -11.62
C HIS A 466 -27.39 -0.58 -10.84
N ILE A 467 -26.87 -1.61 -10.19
CA ILE A 467 -27.66 -2.60 -9.45
C ILE A 467 -27.63 -2.27 -7.96
N PRO A 468 -28.76 -1.81 -7.37
CA PRO A 468 -28.86 -1.58 -5.94
C PRO A 468 -28.88 -2.92 -5.20
N ILE A 469 -28.07 -3.04 -4.16
CA ILE A 469 -28.09 -4.19 -3.24
C ILE A 469 -28.40 -3.70 -1.82
N ARG A 470 -29.10 -4.53 -1.04
CA ARG A 470 -29.43 -4.22 0.36
C ARG A 470 -28.46 -4.95 1.31
N ALA A 471 -28.16 -4.32 2.44
CA ALA A 471 -27.25 -4.85 3.45
C ALA A 471 -27.77 -6.11 4.18
N SER A 472 -29.08 -6.40 4.14
CA SER A 472 -29.70 -7.53 4.83
C SER A 472 -30.65 -8.28 3.91
N VAL A 473 -30.23 -9.46 3.48
CA VAL A 473 -31.03 -10.41 2.69
C VAL A 473 -30.85 -11.80 3.30
N ALA A 474 -31.96 -12.54 3.44
CA ALA A 474 -31.98 -13.86 4.06
C ALA A 474 -31.25 -14.94 3.23
N SER A 475 -31.05 -14.69 1.94
CA SER A 475 -30.32 -15.53 1.00
C SER A 475 -29.38 -14.67 0.15
N THR A 476 -28.30 -15.28 -0.36
CA THR A 476 -27.40 -14.63 -1.31
C THR A 476 -28.17 -14.29 -2.60
N PRO A 477 -28.34 -13.01 -2.97
CA PRO A 477 -28.99 -12.64 -4.22
C PRO A 477 -28.13 -13.03 -5.42
N VAL A 478 -28.79 -13.44 -6.50
CA VAL A 478 -28.15 -13.73 -7.80
C VAL A 478 -28.19 -12.47 -8.66
N LEU A 479 -27.04 -12.06 -9.21
CA LEU A 479 -26.93 -10.83 -10.00
C LEU A 479 -27.84 -10.84 -11.23
N ALA A 480 -27.97 -11.99 -11.91
CA ALA A 480 -28.82 -12.14 -13.08
C ALA A 480 -30.30 -11.81 -12.78
N ASP A 481 -30.80 -12.25 -11.62
CA ASP A 481 -32.15 -11.94 -11.16
C ASP A 481 -32.32 -10.46 -10.83
N LEU A 482 -31.33 -9.85 -10.17
CA LEU A 482 -31.36 -8.42 -9.85
C LEU A 482 -31.37 -7.55 -11.11
N VAL A 483 -30.59 -7.92 -12.13
CA VAL A 483 -30.59 -7.23 -13.43
C VAL A 483 -31.95 -7.38 -14.11
N ARG A 484 -32.54 -8.58 -14.11
CA ARG A 484 -33.86 -8.82 -14.72
C ARG A 484 -34.95 -8.02 -14.02
N ALA A 485 -34.93 -7.98 -12.68
CA ALA A 485 -35.88 -7.25 -11.87
C ALA A 485 -35.87 -5.73 -12.10
N GLN A 486 -34.76 -5.17 -12.59
CA GLN A 486 -34.68 -3.74 -12.95
C GLN A 486 -35.63 -3.35 -14.10
N PHE A 487 -36.06 -4.32 -14.91
CA PHE A 487 -36.98 -4.13 -16.04
C PHE A 487 -38.41 -4.58 -15.74
N ASP A 488 -38.70 -5.01 -14.51
CA ASP A 488 -40.06 -5.34 -14.10
C ASP A 488 -40.92 -4.05 -14.00
N PRO A 489 -42.24 -4.15 -14.24
CA PRO A 489 -43.14 -3.01 -14.08
C PRO A 489 -43.11 -2.45 -12.65
N GLU A 490 -42.92 -1.13 -12.54
CA GLU A 490 -42.92 -0.38 -11.30
C GLU A 490 -44.28 0.33 -11.11
N GLU A 491 -44.93 0.15 -9.97
CA GLU A 491 -46.13 0.90 -9.60
C GLU A 491 -45.73 2.28 -9.07
N LEU A 492 -46.29 3.33 -9.69
CA LEU A 492 -46.21 4.71 -9.21
C LEU A 492 -47.53 5.03 -8.52
N SER A 493 -47.51 5.36 -7.25
CA SER A 493 -48.74 5.72 -6.53
C SER A 493 -48.48 6.62 -5.33
N SER A 494 -49.53 7.28 -4.84
CA SER A 494 -49.44 8.08 -3.61
C SER A 494 -49.14 7.24 -2.37
N ARG A 495 -49.42 5.92 -2.41
CA ARG A 495 -49.08 4.99 -1.32
C ARG A 495 -47.58 4.74 -1.21
N LEU A 496 -46.86 4.86 -2.32
CA LEU A 496 -45.42 4.64 -2.43
C LEU A 496 -44.64 5.96 -2.47
N GLU A 497 -45.31 7.09 -2.18
CA GLU A 497 -44.73 8.45 -2.19
C GLU A 497 -44.07 8.85 -3.54
N ASN A 498 -44.40 8.16 -4.63
CA ASN A 498 -43.82 8.33 -5.97
C ASN A 498 -44.90 8.60 -7.04
N ALA A 499 -46.01 9.24 -6.65
CA ALA A 499 -47.17 9.46 -7.52
C ALA A 499 -46.82 10.21 -8.82
N TYR A 500 -47.39 9.76 -9.94
CA TYR A 500 -47.20 10.37 -11.26
C TYR A 500 -48.19 11.52 -11.48
N PHE A 501 -47.70 12.67 -11.96
CA PHE A 501 -48.55 13.76 -12.41
C PHE A 501 -48.93 13.57 -13.88
N CYS A 502 -50.22 13.42 -14.15
CA CYS A 502 -50.73 13.22 -15.51
C CYS A 502 -51.19 14.54 -16.13
N ASP A 503 -50.61 14.94 -17.26
CA ASP A 503 -50.95 16.19 -17.95
C ASP A 503 -52.37 16.20 -18.55
N ILE A 504 -52.96 15.02 -18.81
CA ILE A 504 -54.33 14.94 -19.32
C ILE A 504 -55.36 15.00 -18.18
N CYS A 505 -55.07 14.35 -17.06
CA CYS A 505 -55.95 14.38 -15.88
C CYS A 505 -55.74 15.62 -15.01
N GLN A 506 -54.61 16.33 -15.18
CA GLN A 506 -54.19 17.48 -14.38
C GLN A 506 -54.17 17.17 -12.87
N CYS A 507 -53.83 15.94 -12.51
CA CYS A 507 -53.73 15.49 -11.11
C CYS A 507 -52.64 14.44 -10.92
N SER A 508 -52.13 14.34 -9.69
CA SER A 508 -51.22 13.26 -9.29
C SER A 508 -52.02 12.01 -8.95
N GLY A 509 -51.67 10.88 -9.54
CA GLY A 509 -52.41 9.62 -9.39
C GLY A 509 -51.53 8.39 -9.59
N SER A 510 -52.18 7.23 -9.66
CA SER A 510 -51.51 5.96 -9.93
C SER A 510 -51.16 5.82 -11.42
N ALA A 511 -49.99 5.25 -11.67
CA ALA A 511 -49.51 4.92 -13.00
C ALA A 511 -48.59 3.70 -12.95
N THR A 512 -48.49 2.97 -14.06
CA THR A 512 -47.51 1.89 -14.21
C THR A 512 -46.33 2.38 -15.05
N LYS A 513 -45.12 2.31 -14.52
CA LYS A 513 -43.87 2.59 -15.23
C LYS A 513 -43.25 1.29 -15.72
N ARG A 514 -42.87 1.24 -16.99
CA ARG A 514 -42.18 0.12 -17.62
C ARG A 514 -40.94 0.62 -18.34
N ILE A 515 -39.84 -0.12 -18.22
CA ILE A 515 -38.61 0.13 -18.97
C ILE A 515 -38.40 -1.06 -19.89
N SER A 516 -38.19 -0.81 -21.18
CA SER A 516 -37.92 -1.86 -22.16
C SER A 516 -36.63 -1.56 -22.90
N VAL A 517 -35.75 -2.56 -23.04
CA VAL A 517 -34.49 -2.40 -23.77
C VAL A 517 -34.77 -2.46 -25.27
N GLU A 518 -34.55 -1.36 -25.99
CA GLU A 518 -34.68 -1.31 -27.45
C GLU A 518 -33.41 -1.81 -28.12
N ARG A 519 -32.25 -1.31 -27.69
CA ARG A 519 -30.93 -1.69 -28.21
C ARG A 519 -30.04 -2.16 -27.08
N ALA A 520 -29.67 -3.44 -27.12
CA ALA A 520 -28.72 -4.01 -26.17
C ALA A 520 -27.25 -3.77 -26.62
N PRO A 521 -26.36 -3.32 -25.72
CA PRO A 521 -24.97 -2.99 -26.08
C PRO A 521 -24.17 -4.24 -26.47
N THR A 522 -23.05 -4.09 -27.18
CA THR A 522 -22.21 -5.25 -27.52
C THR A 522 -21.46 -5.77 -26.29
N HIS A 523 -21.05 -4.85 -25.42
CA HIS A 523 -20.46 -5.14 -24.13
C HIS A 523 -21.29 -4.42 -23.07
N LEU A 524 -21.84 -5.18 -22.12
CA LEU A 524 -22.65 -4.65 -21.03
C LEU A 524 -21.76 -4.41 -19.82
N LEU A 525 -21.86 -3.22 -19.23
CA LEU A 525 -21.26 -2.89 -17.95
C LEU A 525 -22.33 -2.99 -16.86
N VAL A 526 -22.00 -3.63 -15.75
CA VAL A 526 -22.89 -3.76 -14.59
C VAL A 526 -22.14 -3.33 -13.35
N SER A 527 -22.62 -2.27 -12.70
CA SER A 527 -22.02 -1.67 -11.50
C SER A 527 -22.89 -2.03 -10.29
N ILE A 528 -22.34 -2.77 -9.32
CA ILE A 528 -23.06 -3.09 -8.08
C ILE A 528 -22.91 -1.92 -7.11
N ASN A 529 -24.00 -1.32 -6.66
CA ASN A 529 -23.98 -0.17 -5.75
C ASN A 529 -23.61 -0.61 -4.34
N ARG A 530 -22.29 -0.69 -4.07
CA ARG A 530 -21.73 -1.14 -2.79
C ARG A 530 -21.42 -0.04 -1.81
N PHE A 531 -21.70 1.21 -2.12
CA PHE A 531 -21.36 2.33 -1.24
C PHE A 531 -22.61 3.14 -0.94
N GLU A 532 -23.03 3.16 0.32
CA GLU A 532 -24.22 3.87 0.77
C GLU A 532 -23.89 4.84 1.90
N TYR A 533 -24.67 5.92 2.02
CA TYR A 533 -24.50 6.86 3.11
C TYR A 533 -25.46 6.51 4.26
N ASN A 534 -24.89 6.07 5.37
CA ASN A 534 -25.65 5.77 6.57
C ASN A 534 -26.01 7.07 7.30
N ARG A 535 -27.23 7.58 7.08
CA ARG A 535 -27.70 8.83 7.69
C ARG A 535 -27.71 8.82 9.22
N LEU A 536 -27.90 7.66 9.84
CA LEU A 536 -27.91 7.53 11.31
C LEU A 536 -26.50 7.68 11.89
N ARG A 537 -25.49 7.18 11.17
CA ARG A 537 -24.08 7.23 11.57
C ARG A 537 -23.31 8.41 10.99
N GLY A 538 -23.89 9.13 10.04
CA GLY A 538 -23.25 10.25 9.35
C GLY A 538 -22.04 9.85 8.50
N ALA A 539 -21.95 8.59 8.09
CA ALA A 539 -20.76 8.01 7.44
C ALA A 539 -21.11 7.24 6.15
N ARG A 540 -20.19 7.25 5.18
CA ARG A 540 -20.24 6.39 3.99
C ARG A 540 -19.79 4.97 4.39
N GLU A 541 -20.62 3.97 4.13
CA GLU A 541 -20.37 2.57 4.48
C GLU A 541 -20.34 1.70 3.22
N LYS A 542 -19.57 0.61 3.28
CA LYS A 542 -19.51 -0.39 2.19
C LYS A 542 -20.48 -1.53 2.47
N VAL A 543 -21.36 -1.81 1.51
CA VAL A 543 -22.25 -2.97 1.50
C VAL A 543 -21.46 -4.21 1.08
N CYS A 544 -21.07 -5.00 2.09
CA CYS A 544 -20.32 -6.24 1.91
C CYS A 544 -21.22 -7.47 1.69
N THR A 545 -22.50 -7.29 1.37
CA THR A 545 -23.41 -8.41 1.07
C THR A 545 -22.88 -9.24 -0.11
N ALA A 546 -22.90 -10.57 0.06
CA ALA A 546 -22.60 -11.52 -1.02
C ALA A 546 -23.58 -11.34 -2.17
N VAL A 547 -23.09 -11.37 -3.40
CA VAL A 547 -23.91 -11.37 -4.61
C VAL A 547 -23.33 -12.42 -5.52
N ASP A 548 -24.13 -13.41 -5.89
CA ASP A 548 -23.70 -14.46 -6.80
C ASP A 548 -23.65 -13.93 -8.23
N CYS A 549 -22.43 -13.77 -8.76
CA CYS A 549 -22.18 -13.21 -10.09
C CYS A 549 -21.79 -14.27 -11.13
N ARG A 550 -22.00 -15.56 -10.84
CA ARG A 550 -21.57 -16.68 -11.69
C ARG A 550 -22.46 -16.90 -12.90
N GLU A 551 -23.76 -16.66 -12.73
CA GLU A 551 -24.74 -16.93 -13.78
C GLU A 551 -24.66 -15.91 -14.91
N PRO A 552 -24.83 -16.33 -16.18
CA PRO A 552 -24.95 -15.42 -17.31
C PRO A 552 -26.11 -14.44 -17.12
N VAL A 553 -25.85 -13.16 -17.41
CA VAL A 553 -26.89 -12.12 -17.35
C VAL A 553 -27.72 -12.16 -18.63
N VAL A 554 -29.04 -12.01 -18.50
CA VAL A 554 -29.98 -11.94 -19.64
C VAL A 554 -30.69 -10.60 -19.62
N LEU A 555 -30.50 -9.80 -20.67
CA LEU A 555 -31.25 -8.55 -20.86
C LEU A 555 -32.55 -8.81 -21.62
N PRO A 556 -33.73 -8.49 -21.04
CA PRO A 556 -34.99 -8.59 -21.74
C PRO A 556 -35.12 -7.41 -22.72
N THR A 557 -35.09 -7.69 -24.02
CA THR A 557 -35.27 -6.66 -25.06
C THR A 557 -36.62 -6.79 -25.76
N VAL A 558 -37.04 -5.73 -26.45
CA VAL A 558 -38.24 -5.74 -27.30
C VAL A 558 -38.16 -6.76 -28.43
N HIS A 559 -36.95 -7.23 -28.78
CA HIS A 559 -36.68 -8.23 -29.81
C HIS A 559 -36.43 -9.65 -29.25
N GLY A 560 -36.55 -9.83 -27.93
CA GLY A 560 -36.29 -11.09 -27.22
C GLY A 560 -35.16 -10.99 -26.20
N ASP A 561 -35.00 -12.05 -25.42
CA ASP A 561 -33.99 -12.13 -24.37
C ASP A 561 -32.58 -12.26 -24.97
N VAL A 562 -31.67 -11.36 -24.56
CA VAL A 562 -30.29 -11.31 -25.05
C VAL A 562 -29.34 -11.76 -23.93
N PRO A 563 -28.70 -12.94 -24.05
CA PRO A 563 -27.79 -13.45 -23.03
C PRO A 563 -26.38 -12.85 -23.17
N TYR A 564 -25.71 -12.69 -22.03
CA TYR A 564 -24.37 -12.13 -21.91
C TYR A 564 -23.47 -13.01 -21.03
N ASP A 565 -22.20 -13.13 -21.44
CA ASP A 565 -21.17 -13.85 -20.69
C ASP A 565 -20.21 -12.91 -19.98
N LEU A 566 -19.98 -13.14 -18.69
CA LEU A 566 -18.98 -12.40 -17.92
C LEU A 566 -17.59 -12.66 -18.50
N TYR A 567 -16.78 -11.62 -18.67
CA TYR A 567 -15.39 -11.78 -19.09
C TYR A 567 -14.41 -10.90 -18.33
N ALA A 568 -14.86 -9.89 -17.57
CA ALA A 568 -14.00 -9.24 -16.60
C ALA A 568 -14.81 -8.76 -15.40
N ALA A 569 -14.17 -8.71 -14.23
CA ALA A 569 -14.75 -8.22 -12.99
C ALA A 569 -13.70 -7.44 -12.20
N ILE A 570 -13.98 -6.17 -11.95
CA ILE A 570 -13.24 -5.34 -11.01
C ILE A 570 -13.75 -5.66 -9.62
N VAL A 571 -12.84 -6.02 -8.72
CA VAL A 571 -13.12 -6.35 -7.33
C VAL A 571 -12.58 -5.24 -6.43
N HIS A 572 -13.41 -4.81 -5.48
CA HIS A 572 -12.98 -3.92 -4.41
C HIS A 572 -12.69 -4.74 -3.14
N ALA A 573 -11.45 -4.72 -2.70
CA ALA A 573 -10.95 -5.32 -1.48
C ALA A 573 -10.97 -4.33 -0.32
N GLY A 574 -11.62 -4.71 0.79
CA GLY A 574 -11.69 -3.91 2.02
C GLY A 574 -13.11 -3.80 2.57
N THR A 575 -13.26 -3.49 3.85
CA THR A 575 -14.59 -3.34 4.50
C THR A 575 -15.08 -1.90 4.55
N ARG A 576 -14.21 -0.94 4.20
CA ARG A 576 -14.52 0.49 4.26
C ARG A 576 -14.89 1.03 2.89
N ALA A 577 -15.59 2.16 2.88
CA ALA A 577 -15.96 2.86 1.64
C ALA A 577 -14.94 3.91 1.21
N ASP A 578 -14.10 4.37 2.13
CA ASP A 578 -13.10 5.42 1.94
C ASP A 578 -11.69 4.85 1.67
N HIS A 579 -11.46 3.58 1.99
CA HIS A 579 -10.18 2.90 1.81
C HIS A 579 -10.35 1.46 1.32
N GLY A 580 -9.46 1.04 0.42
CA GLY A 580 -9.36 -0.34 -0.05
C GLY A 580 -8.34 -0.53 -1.16
N HIS A 581 -8.47 -1.64 -1.87
CA HIS A 581 -7.63 -2.00 -3.02
C HIS A 581 -8.50 -2.51 -4.17
N TYR A 582 -8.11 -2.17 -5.40
CA TYR A 582 -8.81 -2.64 -6.59
C TYR A 582 -7.92 -3.57 -7.41
N TYR A 583 -8.51 -4.66 -7.90
CA TYR A 583 -7.87 -5.56 -8.85
C TYR A 583 -8.93 -6.12 -9.81
N THR A 584 -8.47 -6.72 -10.90
CA THR A 584 -9.37 -7.19 -11.97
C THR A 584 -9.15 -8.66 -12.27
N TYR A 585 -10.21 -9.44 -12.30
CA TYR A 585 -10.22 -10.72 -13.01
C TYR A 585 -10.62 -10.47 -14.46
N ALA A 586 -9.92 -11.04 -15.43
CA ALA A 586 -10.31 -10.98 -16.83
C ALA A 586 -10.05 -12.30 -17.55
N ARG A 587 -10.95 -12.65 -18.46
CA ARG A 587 -10.91 -13.86 -19.27
C ARG A 587 -10.45 -13.54 -20.67
N HIS A 588 -9.50 -14.32 -21.17
CA HIS A 588 -9.06 -14.20 -22.55
C HIS A 588 -10.15 -14.77 -23.44
N LEU A 589 -10.91 -13.92 -24.12
CA LEU A 589 -12.06 -14.39 -24.91
C LEU A 589 -11.72 -15.43 -26.00
N PRO A 590 -10.54 -15.43 -26.65
CA PRO A 590 -10.13 -16.49 -27.56
C PRO A 590 -9.83 -17.84 -26.87
N ASP A 591 -9.03 -17.84 -25.79
CA ASP A 591 -8.54 -19.08 -25.15
C ASP A 591 -9.36 -19.51 -23.94
N SER A 592 -10.33 -18.69 -23.53
CA SER A 592 -11.17 -18.84 -22.34
C SER A 592 -10.44 -18.88 -20.99
N ASP A 593 -9.16 -18.47 -20.94
CA ASP A 593 -8.34 -18.50 -19.72
C ASP A 593 -8.53 -17.26 -18.85
N TRP A 594 -8.78 -17.46 -17.54
CA TRP A 594 -8.85 -16.38 -16.57
C TRP A 594 -7.48 -15.93 -16.06
N HIS A 595 -7.38 -14.64 -15.84
CA HIS A 595 -6.21 -13.97 -15.33
C HIS A 595 -6.60 -13.05 -14.18
N LEU A 596 -5.84 -13.09 -13.10
CA LEU A 596 -5.82 -12.10 -12.03
C LEU A 596 -4.84 -10.99 -12.42
N LEU A 597 -5.33 -9.76 -12.47
CA LEU A 597 -4.59 -8.55 -12.84
C LEU A 597 -4.56 -7.64 -11.60
N ASN A 598 -3.48 -7.71 -10.86
CA ASN A 598 -3.28 -6.97 -9.61
C ASN A 598 -2.02 -6.10 -9.74
N ASP A 599 -2.21 -4.87 -10.24
CA ASP A 599 -1.12 -3.95 -10.54
C ASP A 599 -0.03 -4.62 -11.40
N SER A 600 1.22 -4.65 -10.93
CA SER A 600 2.34 -5.26 -11.64
C SER A 600 2.31 -6.79 -11.65
N HIS A 601 1.49 -7.39 -10.79
CA HIS A 601 1.35 -8.83 -10.68
C HIS A 601 0.22 -9.34 -11.58
N VAL A 602 0.57 -10.27 -12.46
CA VAL A 602 -0.39 -10.96 -13.32
C VAL A 602 -0.20 -12.45 -13.15
N ALA A 603 -1.29 -13.16 -12.90
CA ALA A 603 -1.30 -14.60 -12.74
C ALA A 603 -2.49 -15.21 -13.48
N ARG A 604 -2.28 -16.36 -14.12
CA ARG A 604 -3.38 -17.19 -14.60
C ARG A 604 -4.07 -17.84 -13.41
N VAL A 605 -5.40 -17.87 -13.42
CA VAL A 605 -6.22 -18.46 -12.37
C VAL A 605 -7.22 -19.43 -13.01
N ASP A 606 -7.66 -20.43 -12.26
CA ASP A 606 -8.67 -21.37 -12.73
C ASP A 606 -10.09 -20.81 -12.53
N ASP A 607 -11.06 -21.42 -13.22
CA ASP A 607 -12.47 -21.02 -13.09
C ASP A 607 -12.94 -21.15 -11.63
N ALA A 608 -12.54 -22.20 -10.91
CA ALA A 608 -12.97 -22.44 -9.54
C ALA A 608 -12.61 -21.30 -8.58
N MET A 609 -11.40 -20.72 -8.72
CA MET A 609 -10.94 -19.58 -7.94
C MET A 609 -11.75 -18.32 -8.26
N VAL A 610 -12.03 -18.07 -9.54
CA VAL A 610 -12.84 -16.92 -9.97
C VAL A 610 -14.27 -17.06 -9.47
N GLU A 611 -14.89 -18.23 -9.69
CA GLU A 611 -16.25 -18.54 -9.23
C GLU A 611 -16.38 -18.40 -7.71
N SER A 612 -15.37 -18.85 -6.95
CA SER A 612 -15.33 -18.65 -5.50
C SER A 612 -15.28 -17.18 -5.12
N ALA A 613 -14.46 -16.36 -5.80
CA ALA A 613 -14.35 -14.92 -5.57
C ALA A 613 -15.61 -14.14 -5.99
N LEU A 614 -16.33 -14.63 -7.01
CA LEU A 614 -17.55 -14.03 -7.53
C LEU A 614 -18.83 -14.45 -6.81
N ALA A 615 -18.81 -15.56 -6.06
CA ALA A 615 -19.98 -16.08 -5.35
C ALA A 615 -20.02 -15.74 -3.85
N HIS A 616 -18.86 -15.62 -3.19
CA HIS A 616 -18.78 -15.42 -1.75
C HIS A 616 -18.38 -13.98 -1.43
N ALA A 617 -19.17 -13.27 -0.60
CA ALA A 617 -18.66 -12.05 0.02
C ALA A 617 -17.67 -12.42 1.12
N THR A 618 -16.43 -11.98 0.92
CA THR A 618 -15.51 -11.70 2.02
C THR A 618 -15.40 -10.17 2.17
N THR A 619 -14.24 -9.66 2.52
CA THR A 619 -13.89 -8.24 2.36
C THR A 619 -13.82 -7.82 0.88
N ASP A 620 -13.69 -8.80 -0.01
CA ASP A 620 -13.47 -8.63 -1.42
C ASP A 620 -14.80 -8.85 -2.13
N THR A 621 -15.24 -7.82 -2.84
CA THR A 621 -16.59 -7.77 -3.38
C THR A 621 -16.56 -7.35 -4.84
N PRO A 622 -17.14 -8.13 -5.77
CA PRO A 622 -17.27 -7.74 -7.17
C PRO A 622 -17.99 -6.40 -7.29
N TYR A 623 -17.40 -5.43 -7.97
CA TYR A 623 -17.89 -4.06 -8.01
C TYR A 623 -18.38 -3.65 -9.39
N VAL A 624 -17.51 -3.72 -10.41
CA VAL A 624 -17.86 -3.42 -11.81
C VAL A 624 -17.59 -4.65 -12.66
N LEU A 625 -18.62 -5.12 -13.37
CA LEU A 625 -18.57 -6.35 -14.15
C LEU A 625 -18.75 -6.06 -15.63
N PHE A 626 -17.98 -6.74 -16.45
CA PHE A 626 -17.92 -6.60 -17.90
C PHE A 626 -18.44 -7.87 -18.56
N TYR A 627 -19.47 -7.70 -19.38
CA TYR A 627 -20.23 -8.77 -20.01
C TYR A 627 -20.18 -8.64 -21.53
N LYS A 628 -20.02 -9.75 -22.25
CA LYS A 628 -20.03 -9.76 -23.72
C LYS A 628 -21.33 -10.40 -24.21
N ARG A 629 -22.01 -9.73 -25.15
CA ARG A 629 -23.23 -10.26 -25.77
C ARG A 629 -22.93 -11.58 -26.50
N ARG A 630 -23.72 -12.62 -26.27
CA ARG A 630 -23.66 -13.83 -27.10
C ARG A 630 -24.20 -13.52 -28.48
N GLU A 631 -23.45 -13.87 -29.50
CA GLU A 631 -23.96 -13.80 -30.87
C GLU A 631 -25.01 -14.90 -31.06
N ALA A 632 -26.17 -14.55 -31.61
CA ALA A 632 -27.13 -15.54 -32.04
C ALA A 632 -26.42 -16.45 -33.05
N THR A 633 -26.40 -17.76 -32.80
CA THR A 633 -25.87 -18.75 -33.74
C THR A 633 -26.64 -18.61 -35.05
N SER A 634 -26.08 -17.84 -35.99
CA SER A 634 -26.70 -17.63 -37.28
C SER A 634 -26.86 -18.99 -37.93
N LYS A 635 -28.07 -19.30 -38.43
CA LYS A 635 -28.39 -20.55 -39.15
C LYS A 635 -27.38 -20.88 -40.27
N LYS A 636 -26.57 -19.91 -40.74
CA LYS A 636 -25.46 -20.13 -41.66
C LYS A 636 -24.31 -20.99 -41.09
N ALA A 637 -23.98 -20.90 -39.80
CA ALA A 637 -22.92 -21.71 -39.20
C ALA A 637 -23.34 -23.17 -39.02
N LYS A 638 -24.62 -23.43 -38.76
CA LYS A 638 -25.17 -24.80 -38.67
C LYS A 638 -25.26 -25.48 -40.04
N ILE A 639 -25.60 -24.74 -41.09
CA ILE A 639 -25.58 -25.26 -42.46
C ILE A 639 -24.14 -25.53 -42.93
N ALA A 640 -23.16 -24.72 -42.55
CA ALA A 640 -21.75 -24.99 -42.88
C ALA A 640 -21.19 -26.20 -42.11
N ALA A 641 -21.57 -26.39 -40.85
CA ALA A 641 -21.18 -27.56 -40.06
C ALA A 641 -21.87 -28.86 -40.52
N ASP A 642 -23.14 -28.79 -40.96
CA ASP A 642 -23.87 -29.94 -41.51
C ASP A 642 -23.54 -30.23 -42.99
N ALA A 643 -22.90 -29.30 -43.71
CA ALA A 643 -22.54 -29.47 -45.12
C ALA A 643 -21.12 -30.00 -45.37
N GLY A 644 -20.29 -30.20 -44.33
CA GLY A 644 -19.00 -30.88 -44.45
C GLY A 644 -18.13 -30.43 -45.63
N VAL A 645 -17.85 -29.13 -45.72
CA VAL A 645 -16.84 -28.57 -46.66
C VAL A 645 -15.66 -28.04 -45.88
#